data_AF-A0A8H4SSY5-F1
#
_entry.id   AF-A0A8H4SSY5-F1
#
_cell.length_a   1.000
_cell.length_b   1.000
_cell.length_c   1.000
_cell.angle_alpha   90.00
_cell.angle_beta   90.00
_cell.angle_gamma   90.00
#
_symmetry.space_group_name_H-M   'P 1'
#
loop_
_entity.id
_entity.type
_entity.pdbx_description
1 polymer ?
#
loop_
_entity_poly.entity_id
_entity_poly.type
_entity_poly.pdbx_seq_one_letter_code
_entity_poly.pdbx_strand_id
1 'polypeptide(L)'
;MSLLRFAALGAAFLHLSSSASVIVRRDLTPPETPRDGWTYLGCYVDSVSKRALDGPVHYDTEGLTAETCVAYCVGLGYAFAGMEYAQECFCGTKKPTTKAPEADCSMACTGDADQPCGAGDRLTVFGKSSAGGTSVPSGEPSATASATGTATATTGPIATDLPDDWSYAGCYIDPPGRALSPFGTSSSQTPQKCIATCIENGFKVAGLEYAEECYCGNALNNAASKTKESDCNMACKGDDSQMCGAGNRLSLYSSGDFEVYPIPVAQEDDLPGDWEYKGCVFDNNNPYVLEWLYEDSGSYATSNMTVPTCLKRCQKFGYSAGGVEYGRQCVCGDLKAVEAKGDIWKDDSFCSMACPGNRNYTCGAGNHISYYEWTGTSLNTFHYASGPAAGRYDHFSTSPIIPLISSVNINDKVVFVEKHGTSQDNTEGSFEFDYSTNTYRELALKTDVFCSASFTLPDKAGRIINIGGWSAESVYGIRFFTPDSPQGVDNGTNVWEEDYTQLRLFDPRWYPTAIVLSNGSILAMGGESGSDAPIVPSAEVLPHPAGVTKSTYLDYLERAENIGRTNSYPHMAILPSGGIFFTQFNESRILSQVDFQSIKKLPDMPGQVDNPLTGRNYPLQGTMMVLPQKAPYTDPIEVLICGGTTHEPGNEALDNCVLMAPDTPDADWVVERMPSKRVMTNMVALPDGRYLILGGAKVGRGGFGLADDSNFNAVMYSPEEPLGSRMTVLANTTIARMYHSEAVLLSNGKVLVSGSDPEDQGKHPQEKRIEYFWPDYLLSGAAQPNFTLTDRDWVYGESYTFTLTSDLEEGAANMRVSLMASVGATHGVSMGQRTLFPDFSCSGKTCTVTAPPNAFVSPPSWYQMFVLDGPTPSHAIWVRIGGDPGKLGNWPKLPGFTTPGV
;
A
#
# COMPACT_ATOMS: atom_id res chain seq x y z
N MET A 1 6.49 -68.16 -3.79
CA MET A 1 7.30 -69.39 -3.89
C MET A 1 8.59 -69.18 -3.11
N SER A 2 8.88 -70.09 -2.16
CA SER A 2 10.11 -70.35 -1.36
C SER A 2 10.74 -69.17 -0.57
N LEU A 3 10.74 -69.05 0.78
CA LEU A 3 10.95 -69.92 1.96
C LEU A 3 12.41 -70.40 2.24
N LEU A 4 12.77 -70.30 3.54
CA LEU A 4 13.87 -70.90 4.36
C LEU A 4 15.10 -70.00 4.66
N ARG A 5 15.48 -69.56 5.88
CA ARG A 5 15.54 -69.99 7.32
C ARG A 5 16.76 -70.85 7.75
N PHE A 6 17.38 -70.42 8.87
CA PHE A 6 18.33 -71.07 9.83
C PHE A 6 19.82 -71.18 9.42
N ALA A 7 20.85 -71.10 10.29
CA ALA A 7 20.98 -71.27 11.74
C ALA A 7 22.24 -70.57 12.32
N ALA A 8 22.26 -70.39 13.65
CA ALA A 8 23.44 -70.02 14.45
C ALA A 8 24.36 -71.22 14.74
N LEU A 9 25.64 -70.99 15.06
CA LEU A 9 26.43 -71.76 16.05
C LEU A 9 27.75 -71.03 16.37
N GLY A 10 28.18 -71.07 17.64
CA GLY A 10 29.36 -70.38 18.17
C GLY A 10 30.61 -71.25 18.37
N ALA A 11 31.44 -70.82 19.35
CA ALA A 11 32.73 -71.35 19.84
C ALA A 11 33.98 -70.71 19.16
N ALA A 12 35.10 -70.41 19.82
CA ALA A 12 35.58 -70.59 21.19
C ALA A 12 36.71 -69.58 21.50
N PHE A 13 36.90 -69.32 22.80
CA PHE A 13 38.01 -68.58 23.40
C PHE A 13 39.37 -69.28 23.20
N LEU A 14 40.40 -68.49 22.91
CA LEU A 14 41.80 -68.82 23.17
C LEU A 14 42.47 -67.62 23.84
N HIS A 15 42.82 -67.80 25.11
CA HIS A 15 43.60 -66.87 25.93
C HIS A 15 45.02 -66.73 25.36
N LEU A 16 45.43 -65.50 25.05
CA LEU A 16 46.83 -65.09 25.19
C LEU A 16 46.92 -64.02 26.27
N SER A 17 47.54 -64.39 27.39
CA SER A 17 48.04 -63.47 28.39
C SER A 17 49.28 -62.76 27.84
N SER A 18 49.20 -61.45 27.66
CA SER A 18 50.35 -60.56 27.56
C SER A 18 50.05 -59.33 28.39
N SER A 19 50.82 -59.16 29.46
CA SER A 19 50.78 -57.99 30.33
C SER A 19 51.16 -56.74 29.53
N ALA A 20 50.16 -56.00 29.07
CA ALA A 20 50.31 -54.62 28.62
C ALA A 20 50.00 -53.73 29.83
N SER A 21 50.99 -52.97 30.28
CA SER A 21 50.78 -51.88 31.23
C SER A 21 49.66 -50.98 30.70
N VAL A 22 48.61 -50.81 31.48
CA VAL A 22 47.59 -49.79 31.23
C VAL A 22 48.30 -48.44 31.31
N ILE A 23 48.54 -47.81 30.15
CA ILE A 23 48.76 -46.37 30.11
C ILE A 23 47.41 -45.76 30.48
N VAL A 24 47.25 -45.40 31.74
CA VAL A 24 46.11 -44.59 32.18
C VAL A 24 46.30 -43.23 31.49
N ARG A 25 45.47 -42.92 30.47
CA ARG A 25 45.35 -41.55 29.98
C ARG A 25 44.94 -40.69 31.18
N ARG A 26 45.67 -39.61 31.43
CA ARG A 26 45.28 -38.60 32.43
C ARG A 26 43.95 -38.01 31.95
N ASP A 27 42.90 -38.08 32.76
CA ASP A 27 41.61 -37.47 32.44
C ASP A 27 41.76 -35.94 32.60
N LEU A 28 41.82 -35.23 31.47
CA LEU A 28 41.78 -33.77 31.45
C LEU A 28 40.36 -33.33 31.81
N THR A 29 40.24 -32.33 32.69
CA THR A 29 38.94 -31.86 33.18
C THR A 29 38.77 -30.39 32.79
N PRO A 30 37.81 -30.04 31.92
CA PRO A 30 37.53 -28.65 31.58
C PRO A 30 36.93 -27.94 32.79
N PRO A 31 37.32 -26.68 33.07
CA PRO A 31 36.66 -25.89 34.11
C PRO A 31 35.20 -25.65 33.70
N GLU A 32 34.25 -26.04 34.56
CA GLU A 32 32.82 -25.87 34.25
C GLU A 32 32.46 -24.39 34.06
N THR A 33 33.12 -23.49 34.79
CA THR A 33 32.93 -22.04 34.75
C THR A 33 34.28 -21.30 34.74
N PRO A 34 34.92 -21.11 33.57
CA PRO A 34 36.21 -20.40 33.47
C PRO A 34 36.09 -18.88 33.72
N ARG A 35 34.87 -18.35 33.72
CA ARG A 35 34.55 -16.94 34.05
C ARG A 35 33.09 -16.84 34.46
N ASP A 36 32.76 -15.90 35.33
CA ASP A 36 31.37 -15.59 35.68
C ASP A 36 30.52 -15.35 34.41
N GLY A 37 29.44 -16.12 34.29
CA GLY A 37 28.55 -16.08 33.14
C GLY A 37 29.03 -16.88 31.92
N TRP A 38 30.09 -17.69 32.00
CA TRP A 38 30.55 -18.59 30.95
C TRP A 38 30.56 -20.04 31.41
N THR A 39 30.21 -20.94 30.49
CA THR A 39 30.14 -22.39 30.75
C THR A 39 30.84 -23.19 29.67
N TYR A 40 31.34 -24.35 30.06
CA TYR A 40 31.86 -25.35 29.13
C TYR A 40 30.73 -25.97 28.28
N LEU A 41 30.92 -26.04 26.96
CA LEU A 41 29.90 -26.51 25.99
C LEU A 41 30.21 -27.89 25.39
N GLY A 42 31.47 -28.32 25.45
CA GLY A 42 31.94 -29.63 24.96
C GLY A 42 33.08 -29.54 23.96
N CYS A 43 33.51 -30.71 23.47
CA CYS A 43 34.44 -30.86 22.35
C CYS A 43 33.72 -30.74 20.99
N TYR A 44 34.28 -29.99 20.05
CA TYR A 44 33.73 -29.73 18.71
C TYR A 44 34.72 -30.00 17.59
N VAL A 45 34.23 -30.35 16.41
CA VAL A 45 35.07 -30.50 15.21
C VAL A 45 35.45 -29.12 14.68
N ASP A 46 36.73 -28.92 14.41
CA ASP A 46 37.25 -27.77 13.66
C ASP A 46 37.84 -28.19 12.31
N SER A 47 38.09 -27.25 11.42
CA SER A 47 38.79 -27.49 10.16
C SER A 47 39.52 -26.26 9.68
N VAL A 48 40.76 -26.44 9.24
CA VAL A 48 41.57 -25.37 8.61
C VAL A 48 40.92 -24.79 7.34
N SER A 49 40.06 -25.55 6.65
CA SER A 49 39.35 -25.07 5.45
C SER A 49 38.04 -24.33 5.76
N LYS A 50 37.51 -24.48 6.98
CA LYS A 50 36.29 -23.83 7.46
C LYS A 50 36.28 -23.88 8.99
N ARG A 51 36.73 -22.80 9.62
CA ARG A 51 36.80 -22.69 11.09
C ARG A 51 35.41 -22.75 11.70
N ALA A 52 35.28 -23.49 12.79
CA ALA A 52 34.02 -23.68 13.52
C ALA A 52 33.66 -22.46 14.38
N LEU A 53 34.65 -21.67 14.77
CA LEU A 53 34.50 -20.35 15.37
C LEU A 53 35.01 -19.29 14.37
N ASP A 54 34.22 -18.25 14.18
CA ASP A 54 34.31 -17.27 13.09
C ASP A 54 35.08 -15.98 13.45
N GLY A 55 35.67 -15.94 14.64
CA GLY A 55 36.43 -14.80 15.16
C GLY A 55 37.95 -14.99 15.10
N PRO A 56 38.71 -14.07 15.72
CA PRO A 56 40.17 -14.06 15.69
C PRO A 56 40.78 -15.23 16.49
N VAL A 57 42.03 -15.54 16.15
CA VAL A 57 42.82 -16.58 16.80
C VAL A 57 44.00 -15.95 17.54
N HIS A 58 44.20 -16.33 18.79
CA HIS A 58 45.34 -15.98 19.61
C HIS A 58 46.20 -17.19 19.92
N TYR A 59 47.52 -17.03 19.92
CA TYR A 59 48.48 -18.09 20.19
C TYR A 59 49.24 -17.77 21.47
N ASP A 60 49.22 -18.69 22.43
CA ASP A 60 49.96 -18.59 23.70
C ASP A 60 50.70 -19.90 23.99
N THR A 61 52.01 -19.88 23.73
CA THR A 61 52.89 -21.05 23.83
C THR A 61 53.29 -21.41 25.26
N GLU A 62 53.01 -20.57 26.26
CA GLU A 62 53.47 -20.77 27.64
C GLU A 62 52.36 -20.63 28.70
N GLY A 63 51.23 -19.99 28.38
CA GLY A 63 50.23 -19.59 29.38
C GLY A 63 48.76 -19.82 29.00
N LEU A 64 48.46 -20.60 27.95
CA LEU A 64 47.07 -20.82 27.56
C LEU A 64 46.31 -21.64 28.61
N THR A 65 45.14 -21.15 29.02
CA THR A 65 44.15 -21.82 29.87
C THR A 65 42.74 -21.46 29.38
N ALA A 66 41.71 -22.18 29.82
CA ALA A 66 40.32 -21.82 29.51
C ALA A 66 39.99 -20.40 30.00
N GLU A 67 40.47 -20.03 31.19
CA GLU A 67 40.28 -18.71 31.80
C GLU A 67 40.91 -17.61 30.93
N THR A 68 42.15 -17.79 30.46
CA THR A 68 42.85 -16.80 29.64
C THR A 68 42.26 -16.70 28.23
N CYS A 69 41.85 -17.82 27.63
CA CYS A 69 41.19 -17.83 26.33
C CYS A 69 39.80 -17.17 26.36
N VAL A 70 38.98 -17.51 27.36
CA VAL A 70 37.67 -16.87 27.57
C VAL A 70 37.85 -15.38 27.88
N ALA A 71 38.83 -15.00 28.70
CA ALA A 71 39.10 -13.59 28.98
C ALA A 71 39.50 -12.80 27.73
N TYR A 72 40.32 -13.40 26.85
CA TYR A 72 40.70 -12.82 25.57
C TYR A 72 39.48 -12.60 24.66
N CYS A 73 38.65 -13.64 24.46
CA CYS A 73 37.46 -13.54 23.61
C CYS A 73 36.40 -12.60 24.16
N VAL A 74 36.22 -12.55 25.49
CA VAL A 74 35.36 -11.56 26.16
C VAL A 74 35.88 -10.14 25.95
N GLY A 75 37.20 -9.93 26.05
CA GLY A 75 37.83 -8.63 25.78
C GLY A 75 37.59 -8.13 24.35
N LEU A 76 37.33 -9.04 23.42
CA LEU A 76 37.02 -8.77 22.02
C LEU A 76 35.53 -8.84 21.68
N GLY A 77 34.66 -9.05 22.67
CA GLY A 77 33.20 -9.04 22.50
C GLY A 77 32.59 -10.33 21.94
N TYR A 78 33.32 -11.44 21.87
CA TYR A 78 32.81 -12.70 21.33
C TYR A 78 32.05 -13.52 22.40
N ALA A 79 31.01 -14.23 21.97
CA ALA A 79 30.13 -15.01 22.86
C ALA A 79 30.60 -16.47 23.05
N PHE A 80 31.57 -16.90 22.24
CA PHE A 80 32.17 -18.24 22.28
C PHE A 80 33.70 -18.14 22.23
N ALA A 81 34.36 -19.07 22.91
CA ALA A 81 35.80 -19.24 22.93
C ALA A 81 36.10 -20.73 22.77
N GLY A 82 37.10 -21.09 21.98
CA GLY A 82 37.50 -22.46 21.73
C GLY A 82 39.00 -22.62 21.73
N MET A 83 39.51 -23.66 22.37
CA MET A 83 40.95 -23.93 22.42
C MET A 83 41.32 -25.12 21.53
N GLU A 84 42.34 -24.96 20.70
CA GLU A 84 42.87 -25.99 19.80
C GLU A 84 44.39 -26.19 20.03
N TYR A 85 44.87 -27.38 19.72
CA TYR A 85 46.29 -27.69 19.59
C TYR A 85 47.20 -27.22 20.74
N ALA A 86 46.72 -27.35 21.98
CA ALA A 86 47.38 -26.97 23.25
C ALA A 86 47.61 -25.46 23.48
N GLN A 87 47.72 -24.65 22.43
CA GLN A 87 48.26 -23.28 22.50
C GLN A 87 47.48 -22.26 21.66
N GLU A 88 46.36 -22.65 21.04
CA GLU A 88 45.57 -21.80 20.15
C GLU A 88 44.21 -21.48 20.77
N CYS A 89 43.80 -20.21 20.75
CA CYS A 89 42.54 -19.70 21.28
C CYS A 89 41.74 -19.02 20.17
N PHE A 90 40.61 -19.61 19.80
CA PHE A 90 39.68 -19.15 18.78
C PHE A 90 38.49 -18.47 19.43
N CYS A 91 38.09 -17.31 18.93
CA CYS A 91 36.87 -16.64 19.35
C CYS A 91 35.76 -16.84 18.32
N GLY A 92 34.50 -16.82 18.72
CA GLY A 92 33.38 -16.92 17.79
C GLY A 92 32.11 -16.21 18.25
N THR A 93 31.37 -15.69 17.28
CA THR A 93 30.08 -15.04 17.50
C THR A 93 28.95 -16.06 17.54
N LYS A 94 29.14 -17.21 16.88
CA LYS A 94 28.17 -18.30 16.80
C LYS A 94 28.71 -19.56 17.48
N LYS A 95 27.79 -20.35 18.04
CA LYS A 95 28.11 -21.65 18.64
C LYS A 95 28.46 -22.64 17.51
N PRO A 96 29.57 -23.39 17.61
CA PRO A 96 29.84 -24.51 16.72
C PRO A 96 28.72 -25.56 16.79
N THR A 97 28.38 -26.17 15.66
CA THR A 97 27.24 -27.10 15.57
C THR A 97 27.63 -28.59 15.62
N THR A 98 28.85 -28.94 15.22
CA THR A 98 29.29 -30.34 15.11
C THR A 98 30.08 -30.78 16.34
N LYS A 99 29.42 -31.45 17.29
CA LYS A 99 30.09 -32.04 18.47
C LYS A 99 30.99 -33.21 18.11
N ALA A 100 32.12 -33.32 18.80
CA ALA A 100 33.02 -34.48 18.80
C ALA A 100 32.95 -35.22 20.14
N PRO A 101 33.39 -36.50 20.22
CA PRO A 101 33.56 -37.17 21.51
C PRO A 101 34.51 -36.39 22.43
N GLU A 102 34.21 -36.27 23.72
CA GLU A 102 35.05 -35.50 24.66
C GLU A 102 36.50 -36.01 24.71
N ALA A 103 36.69 -37.32 24.52
CA ALA A 103 38.00 -37.95 24.48
C ALA A 103 38.87 -37.53 23.27
N ASP A 104 38.31 -36.85 22.27
CA ASP A 104 39.04 -36.32 21.11
C ASP A 104 39.78 -35.03 21.46
N CYS A 105 39.27 -34.22 22.40
CA CYS A 105 39.91 -33.01 22.93
C CYS A 105 40.96 -33.39 23.99
N SER A 106 42.03 -34.04 23.55
CA SER A 106 42.97 -34.78 24.41
C SER A 106 44.33 -34.11 24.65
N MET A 107 44.56 -32.91 24.11
CA MET A 107 45.78 -32.16 24.37
C MET A 107 45.64 -31.32 25.64
N ALA A 108 46.67 -31.33 26.48
CA ALA A 108 46.72 -30.49 27.66
C ALA A 108 47.10 -29.04 27.28
N CYS A 109 46.56 -28.06 27.99
CA CYS A 109 46.87 -26.65 27.77
C CYS A 109 48.33 -26.31 28.14
N THR A 110 48.93 -25.34 27.46
CA THR A 110 50.31 -24.88 27.76
C THR A 110 50.42 -24.22 29.14
N GLY A 111 49.37 -23.55 29.61
CA GLY A 111 49.30 -22.90 30.92
C GLY A 111 48.71 -23.75 32.05
N ASP A 112 48.04 -24.87 31.73
CA ASP A 112 47.50 -25.80 32.73
C ASP A 112 47.42 -27.23 32.16
N ALA A 113 48.27 -28.12 32.70
CA ALA A 113 48.38 -29.49 32.23
C ALA A 113 47.19 -30.40 32.60
N ASP A 114 46.25 -29.90 33.41
CA ASP A 114 45.03 -30.62 33.82
C ASP A 114 43.78 -30.21 33.01
N GLN A 115 43.86 -29.16 32.18
CA GLN A 115 42.77 -28.70 31.32
C GLN A 115 42.89 -29.21 29.87
N PRO A 116 41.77 -29.53 29.19
CA PRO A 116 41.77 -29.83 27.77
C PRO A 116 41.87 -28.54 26.93
N CYS A 117 42.83 -28.52 26.00
CA CYS A 117 43.02 -27.50 24.97
C CYS A 117 42.90 -28.11 23.57
N GLY A 118 41.81 -28.85 23.36
CA GLY A 118 41.46 -29.42 22.07
C GLY A 118 42.40 -30.53 21.61
N ALA A 119 42.51 -30.69 20.29
CA ALA A 119 43.47 -31.51 19.56
C ALA A 119 43.50 -31.03 18.09
N GLY A 120 44.22 -31.72 17.20
CA GLY A 120 44.15 -31.37 15.77
C GLY A 120 42.73 -31.53 15.24
N ASP A 121 42.17 -30.47 14.65
CA ASP A 121 40.79 -30.36 14.17
C ASP A 121 39.74 -30.56 15.28
N ARG A 122 40.07 -30.20 16.54
CA ARG A 122 39.20 -30.37 17.71
C ARG A 122 39.28 -29.19 18.67
N LEU A 123 38.15 -28.51 18.88
CA LEU A 123 38.02 -27.37 19.79
C LEU A 123 37.40 -27.77 21.13
N THR A 124 38.03 -27.38 22.23
CA THR A 124 37.39 -27.35 23.55
C THR A 124 36.65 -26.02 23.70
N VAL A 125 35.31 -26.02 23.67
CA VAL A 125 34.49 -24.80 23.51
C VAL A 125 33.77 -24.38 24.79
N PHE A 126 33.78 -23.08 25.04
CA PHE A 126 33.07 -22.40 26.11
C PHE A 126 32.16 -21.32 25.50
N GLY A 127 31.06 -21.01 26.18
CA GLY A 127 30.18 -19.93 25.76
C GLY A 127 29.46 -19.27 26.91
N LYS A 128 28.94 -18.06 26.65
CA LYS A 128 28.16 -17.30 27.63
C LYS A 128 26.89 -18.08 28.01
N SER A 129 26.58 -18.15 29.30
CA SER A 129 25.48 -18.94 29.89
C SER A 129 24.08 -18.50 29.40
N SER A 130 23.97 -17.30 28.81
CA SER A 130 22.75 -16.77 28.19
C SER A 130 22.62 -17.10 26.69
N ALA A 131 23.52 -17.90 26.10
CA ALA A 131 23.52 -18.26 24.69
C ALA A 131 22.73 -19.55 24.37
N GLY A 132 21.76 -19.91 25.21
CA GLY A 132 20.87 -21.05 25.02
C GLY A 132 19.50 -20.79 25.63
N GLY A 133 18.59 -20.17 24.88
CA GLY A 133 17.18 -20.03 25.25
C GLY A 133 16.77 -18.64 25.77
N THR A 134 15.96 -17.98 24.95
CA THR A 134 14.88 -16.99 25.19
C THR A 134 14.82 -16.18 26.51
N SER A 135 14.68 -14.87 26.31
CA SER A 135 14.36 -13.77 27.25
C SER A 135 15.54 -13.09 27.98
N VAL A 136 15.75 -11.82 27.66
CA VAL A 136 16.52 -10.85 28.47
C VAL A 136 15.52 -9.98 29.23
N PRO A 137 15.54 -9.96 30.57
CA PRO A 137 14.95 -8.86 31.33
C PRO A 137 15.85 -7.64 31.18
N SER A 138 15.21 -6.51 30.88
CA SER A 138 15.75 -5.16 31.02
C SER A 138 16.40 -4.97 32.39
N GLY A 139 17.72 -4.87 32.41
CA GLY A 139 18.53 -4.54 33.57
C GLY A 139 19.58 -3.52 33.17
N GLU A 140 19.30 -2.26 33.50
CA GLU A 140 20.17 -1.10 33.39
C GLU A 140 21.52 -1.36 34.12
N PRO A 141 22.69 -1.16 33.48
CA PRO A 141 23.93 -0.94 34.21
C PRO A 141 24.28 0.54 34.16
N SER A 142 23.90 1.24 35.23
CA SER A 142 24.61 2.44 35.65
C SER A 142 25.99 2.01 36.15
N ALA A 143 27.04 2.42 35.46
CA ALA A 143 28.40 2.45 35.99
C ALA A 143 29.12 3.68 35.44
N THR A 144 28.93 4.80 36.13
CA THR A 144 29.76 6.00 36.03
C THR A 144 31.19 5.61 36.42
N ALA A 145 32.11 5.59 35.46
CA ALA A 145 33.53 5.40 35.74
C ALA A 145 34.20 6.77 35.97
N SER A 146 34.32 7.18 37.24
CA SER A 146 35.26 8.23 37.65
C SER A 146 36.67 7.65 37.81
N ALA A 147 37.64 8.21 37.11
CA ALA A 147 39.04 7.82 37.19
C ALA A 147 39.77 8.54 38.34
N THR A 148 40.22 7.79 39.35
CA THR A 148 41.40 8.15 40.17
C THR A 148 42.19 6.87 40.43
N GLY A 149 43.39 6.77 39.86
CA GLY A 149 44.25 5.59 40.01
C GLY A 149 45.55 5.72 39.21
N THR A 150 46.61 5.99 39.94
CA THR A 150 47.96 6.39 39.54
C THR A 150 48.69 5.36 38.66
N ALA A 151 49.26 5.82 37.54
CA ALA A 151 50.01 5.02 36.58
C ALA A 151 51.49 4.84 36.97
N THR A 152 52.06 3.67 36.60
CA THR A 152 53.49 3.55 36.33
C THR A 152 53.69 2.57 35.17
N ALA A 153 53.87 3.08 33.96
CA ALA A 153 54.75 2.58 32.90
C ALA A 153 54.53 3.39 31.60
N THR A 154 55.61 4.06 31.19
CA THR A 154 55.91 4.76 29.92
C THR A 154 55.00 4.51 28.71
N THR A 155 54.29 5.56 28.29
CA THR A 155 53.66 5.74 26.97
C THR A 155 54.09 7.10 26.39
N GLY A 156 54.21 7.22 25.06
CA GLY A 156 54.62 8.46 24.37
C GLY A 156 53.65 9.64 24.63
N PRO A 157 54.00 10.87 24.23
CA PRO A 157 53.25 12.04 24.68
C PRO A 157 51.83 12.07 24.08
N ILE A 158 50.84 12.11 24.97
CA ILE A 158 49.44 12.39 24.66
C ILE A 158 49.31 13.90 24.48
N ALA A 159 48.49 14.36 23.53
CA ALA A 159 48.26 15.78 23.30
C ALA A 159 47.81 16.50 24.58
N THR A 160 48.51 17.58 24.97
CA THR A 160 48.23 18.32 26.22
C THR A 160 47.48 19.65 26.01
N ASP A 161 47.42 20.15 24.78
CA ASP A 161 46.80 21.44 24.41
C ASP A 161 45.53 21.21 23.58
N LEU A 162 44.53 20.59 24.20
CA LEU A 162 43.22 20.34 23.59
C LEU A 162 42.24 21.47 23.93
N PRO A 163 41.16 21.68 23.14
CA PRO A 163 40.05 22.53 23.57
C PRO A 163 39.50 22.12 24.95
N ASP A 164 39.05 23.08 25.76
CA ASP A 164 38.74 22.88 27.19
C ASP A 164 37.73 21.74 27.49
N ASP A 165 36.87 21.40 26.53
CA ASP A 165 35.85 20.35 26.63
C ASP A 165 36.27 18.99 26.06
N TRP A 166 37.46 18.86 25.46
CA TRP A 166 37.95 17.62 24.83
C TRP A 166 39.05 16.94 25.64
N SER A 167 39.00 15.61 25.72
CA SER A 167 40.02 14.82 26.40
C SER A 167 40.36 13.55 25.63
N TYR A 168 41.53 12.98 25.90
CA TYR A 168 41.93 11.70 25.34
C TYR A 168 41.11 10.56 25.97
N ALA A 169 40.35 9.85 25.15
CA ALA A 169 39.48 8.75 25.57
C ALA A 169 40.21 7.41 25.67
N GLY A 170 41.34 7.27 24.97
CA GLY A 170 42.21 6.09 24.98
C GLY A 170 42.53 5.54 23.60
N CYS A 171 43.33 4.47 23.59
CA CYS A 171 43.61 3.70 22.38
C CYS A 171 42.52 2.64 22.12
N TYR A 172 41.90 2.67 20.94
CA TYR A 172 40.83 1.75 20.55
C TYR A 172 41.22 0.94 19.31
N ILE A 173 40.71 -0.28 19.20
CA ILE A 173 40.82 -1.09 17.97
C ILE A 173 39.85 -0.51 16.95
N ASP A 174 40.35 -0.25 15.74
CA ASP A 174 39.49 0.07 14.61
C ASP A 174 39.06 -1.24 13.91
N PRO A 175 37.78 -1.65 14.00
CA PRO A 175 37.31 -2.90 13.42
C PRO A 175 37.21 -2.82 11.88
N PRO A 176 37.06 -3.96 11.16
CA PRO A 176 36.92 -3.98 9.69
C PRO A 176 35.78 -3.11 9.12
N GLY A 177 34.74 -2.82 9.91
CA GLY A 177 33.63 -1.92 9.54
C GLY A 177 33.84 -0.44 9.90
N ARG A 178 34.99 -0.09 10.47
CA ARG A 178 35.37 1.21 11.03
C ARG A 178 34.59 1.61 12.29
N ALA A 179 35.28 2.15 13.29
CA ALA A 179 34.63 2.70 14.49
C ALA A 179 34.01 4.08 14.22
N LEU A 180 34.66 4.88 13.38
CA LEU A 180 34.29 6.27 13.06
C LEU A 180 34.37 6.52 11.55
N SER A 181 33.66 7.54 11.06
CA SER A 181 33.65 7.89 9.63
C SER A 181 34.90 8.70 9.23
N PRO A 182 35.50 8.49 8.05
CA PRO A 182 36.69 9.22 7.60
C PRO A 182 36.39 10.69 7.27
N PHE A 183 37.25 11.60 7.71
CA PHE A 183 37.20 13.05 7.43
C PHE A 183 38.46 13.59 6.75
N GLY A 184 39.35 12.70 6.32
CA GLY A 184 40.48 12.99 5.44
C GLY A 184 41.85 12.61 5.99
N THR A 185 42.86 12.84 5.18
CA THR A 185 44.27 12.52 5.48
C THR A 185 45.12 13.78 5.30
N SER A 186 46.07 14.03 6.20
CA SER A 186 46.93 15.22 6.11
C SER A 186 48.39 14.95 6.51
N SER A 187 49.33 15.45 5.70
CA SER A 187 50.75 15.45 6.04
C SER A 187 51.13 16.37 7.21
N SER A 188 50.19 17.18 7.70
CA SER A 188 50.32 18.03 8.89
C SER A 188 49.31 17.65 9.97
N GLN A 189 48.88 16.39 9.99
CA GLN A 189 47.86 15.94 10.92
C GLN A 189 48.36 15.96 12.37
N THR A 190 47.55 16.52 13.26
CA THR A 190 47.71 16.48 14.72
C THR A 190 46.34 16.20 15.36
N PRO A 191 46.29 15.73 16.62
CA PRO A 191 45.07 15.60 17.40
C PRO A 191 44.22 16.89 17.41
N GLN A 192 44.84 18.05 17.62
CA GLN A 192 44.16 19.35 17.63
C GLN A 192 43.52 19.64 16.28
N LYS A 193 44.21 19.32 15.18
CA LYS A 193 43.68 19.52 13.83
C LYS A 193 42.49 18.61 13.56
N CYS A 194 42.57 17.33 13.94
CA CYS A 194 41.45 16.40 13.79
C CYS A 194 40.24 16.82 14.63
N ILE A 195 40.46 17.17 15.89
CA ILE A 195 39.43 17.67 16.79
C ILE A 195 38.78 18.93 16.23
N ALA A 196 39.56 19.89 15.73
CA ALA A 196 39.02 21.09 15.09
C ALA A 196 38.14 20.74 13.87
N THR A 197 38.57 19.80 13.03
CA THR A 197 37.75 19.28 11.92
C THR A 197 36.45 18.63 12.41
N CYS A 198 36.51 17.83 13.47
CA CYS A 198 35.31 17.19 14.03
C CYS A 198 34.35 18.20 14.66
N ILE A 199 34.86 19.22 15.37
CA ILE A 199 34.06 20.32 15.93
C ILE A 199 33.38 21.11 14.80
N GLU A 200 34.12 21.46 13.74
CA GLU A 200 33.59 22.20 12.58
C GLU A 200 32.42 21.44 11.91
N ASN A 201 32.45 20.10 11.96
CA ASN A 201 31.41 19.23 11.42
C ASN A 201 30.38 18.76 12.46
N GLY A 202 30.41 19.30 13.68
CA GLY A 202 29.40 19.03 14.72
C GLY A 202 29.51 17.68 15.42
N PHE A 203 30.70 17.08 15.45
CA PHE A 203 30.98 15.79 16.09
C PHE A 203 31.64 15.94 17.46
N LYS A 204 31.32 15.04 18.39
CA LYS A 204 31.91 14.99 19.75
C LYS A 204 33.01 13.94 19.96
N VAL A 205 33.33 13.15 18.93
CA VAL A 205 34.40 12.14 18.95
C VAL A 205 35.30 12.33 17.74
N ALA A 206 36.60 12.33 17.98
CA ALA A 206 37.66 12.41 16.98
C ALA A 206 38.58 11.21 17.15
N GLY A 207 38.95 10.56 16.05
CA GLY A 207 39.87 9.44 16.03
C GLY A 207 40.99 9.68 15.04
N LEU A 208 42.22 9.38 15.45
CA LEU A 208 43.39 9.47 14.59
C LEU A 208 43.96 8.09 14.34
N GLU A 209 44.23 7.79 13.08
CA GLU A 209 44.81 6.52 12.63
C GLU A 209 45.97 6.77 11.67
N TYR A 210 46.89 5.79 11.60
CA TYR A 210 47.95 5.75 10.59
C TYR A 210 48.77 7.05 10.44
N ALA A 211 49.03 7.76 11.54
CA ALA A 211 49.77 9.04 11.63
C ALA A 211 49.14 10.28 10.98
N GLU A 212 48.30 10.10 9.96
CA GLU A 212 47.82 11.19 9.10
C GLU A 212 46.31 11.22 8.89
N GLU A 213 45.58 10.17 9.29
CA GLU A 213 44.16 10.04 9.03
C GLU A 213 43.31 10.58 10.20
N CYS A 214 42.19 11.21 9.86
CA CYS A 214 41.23 11.76 10.81
C CYS A 214 39.85 11.16 10.60
N TYR A 215 39.20 10.82 11.70
CA TYR A 215 37.88 10.25 11.76
C TYR A 215 37.01 11.02 12.75
N CYS A 216 35.74 11.22 12.42
CA CYS A 216 34.80 11.93 13.28
C CYS A 216 33.51 11.14 13.47
N GLY A 217 32.86 11.34 14.63
CA GLY A 217 31.57 10.76 14.93
C GLY A 217 31.01 11.23 16.27
N ASN A 218 29.81 10.74 16.61
CA ASN A 218 29.17 11.01 17.92
C ASN A 218 29.13 9.77 18.83
N ALA A 219 29.58 8.63 18.32
CA ALA A 219 29.63 7.33 18.97
C ALA A 219 30.61 6.45 18.20
N LEU A 220 31.08 5.36 18.81
CA LEU A 220 31.86 4.34 18.13
C LEU A 220 30.95 3.25 17.57
N ASN A 221 31.32 2.68 16.43
CA ASN A 221 30.58 1.63 15.76
C ASN A 221 31.30 0.29 15.79
N ASN A 222 30.59 -0.78 15.41
CA ASN A 222 31.17 -2.09 15.14
C ASN A 222 31.92 -2.69 16.33
N ALA A 223 31.39 -2.49 17.53
CA ALA A 223 31.94 -2.97 18.80
C ALA A 223 33.41 -2.54 19.02
N ALA A 224 33.77 -1.32 18.61
CA ALA A 224 35.11 -0.78 18.85
C ALA A 224 35.46 -0.85 20.34
N SER A 225 36.53 -1.57 20.65
CA SER A 225 36.94 -1.88 22.01
C SER A 225 38.25 -1.18 22.35
N LYS A 226 38.39 -0.83 23.63
CA LYS A 226 39.62 -0.25 24.16
C LYS A 226 40.72 -1.31 24.22
N THR A 227 41.95 -0.94 23.85
CA THR A 227 43.14 -1.81 23.91
C THR A 227 44.25 -1.16 24.73
N LYS A 228 45.44 -1.77 24.74
CA LYS A 228 46.63 -1.22 25.39
C LYS A 228 47.03 0.10 24.75
N GLU A 229 47.31 1.11 25.55
CA GLU A 229 47.76 2.44 25.09
C GLU A 229 49.04 2.36 24.23
N SER A 230 49.90 1.36 24.49
CA SER A 230 51.10 1.10 23.69
C SER A 230 50.84 0.67 22.25
N ASP A 231 49.61 0.30 21.90
CA ASP A 231 49.24 -0.09 20.54
C ASP A 231 49.04 1.14 19.62
N CYS A 232 48.70 2.30 20.18
CA CYS A 232 48.60 3.57 19.46
C CYS A 232 49.97 4.26 19.46
N ASN A 233 50.91 3.69 18.70
CA ASN A 233 52.34 4.01 18.76
C ASN A 233 52.89 4.75 17.53
N MET A 234 52.02 5.23 16.65
CA MET A 234 52.44 5.94 15.45
C MET A 234 52.47 7.45 15.71
N ALA A 235 53.65 8.06 15.57
CA ALA A 235 53.83 9.49 15.72
C ALA A 235 53.05 10.25 14.63
N CYS A 236 52.39 11.35 15.01
CA CYS A 236 51.62 12.18 14.10
C CYS A 236 52.52 12.82 13.03
N LYS A 237 52.03 12.92 11.78
CA LYS A 237 52.82 13.57 10.71
C LYS A 237 53.07 15.05 10.95
N GLY A 238 52.11 15.75 11.57
CA GLY A 238 52.22 17.19 11.86
C GLY A 238 53.01 17.53 13.11
N ASP A 239 53.22 16.57 14.02
CA ASP A 239 53.95 16.75 15.27
C ASP A 239 54.40 15.37 15.80
N ASP A 240 55.68 15.04 15.63
CA ASP A 240 56.22 13.73 16.01
C ASP A 240 56.30 13.51 17.53
N SER A 241 56.02 14.55 18.32
CA SER A 241 55.86 14.43 19.76
C SER A 241 54.49 13.88 20.17
N GLN A 242 53.52 13.76 19.27
CA GLN A 242 52.17 13.26 19.60
C GLN A 242 51.86 11.94 18.89
N MET A 243 50.93 11.14 19.43
CA MET A 243 50.55 9.85 18.86
C MET A 243 49.18 9.89 18.14
N CYS A 244 49.16 9.40 16.90
CA CYS A 244 48.03 9.41 15.97
C CYS A 244 47.68 7.98 15.52
N GLY A 245 47.33 7.13 16.50
CA GLY A 245 46.89 5.76 16.25
C GLY A 245 47.99 4.80 15.81
N ALA A 246 47.60 3.78 15.06
CA ALA A 246 48.48 2.84 14.34
C ALA A 246 47.71 2.22 13.16
N GLY A 247 48.08 1.02 12.66
CA GLY A 247 47.48 0.43 11.45
C GLY A 247 45.99 0.05 11.52
N ASN A 248 45.50 -0.34 12.70
CA ASN A 248 44.08 -0.60 12.98
C ASN A 248 43.73 -0.14 14.40
N ARG A 249 44.26 1.03 14.77
CA ARG A 249 44.22 1.57 16.14
C ARG A 249 43.93 3.05 16.08
N LEU A 250 42.88 3.47 16.78
CA LEU A 250 42.46 4.86 16.89
C LEU A 250 42.95 5.46 18.20
N SER A 251 43.74 6.53 18.10
CA SER A 251 43.90 7.47 19.20
C SER A 251 42.61 8.30 19.29
N LEU A 252 41.73 7.98 20.25
CA LEU A 252 40.43 8.65 20.38
C LEU A 252 40.47 9.83 21.33
N TYR A 253 39.77 10.89 20.94
CA TYR A 253 39.50 12.09 21.73
C TYR A 253 38.00 12.36 21.70
N SER A 254 37.42 12.82 22.81
CA SER A 254 36.00 13.16 22.85
C SER A 254 35.69 14.34 23.75
N SER A 255 34.59 15.04 23.44
CA SER A 255 33.92 15.97 24.34
C SER A 255 32.79 15.28 25.10
N GLY A 256 33.17 14.70 26.25
CA GLY A 256 32.27 13.96 27.14
C GLY A 256 32.07 12.49 26.74
N ASP A 257 31.03 11.89 27.32
CA ASP A 257 30.68 10.48 27.14
C ASP A 257 30.16 10.18 25.74
N PHE A 258 30.49 9.00 25.23
CA PHE A 258 30.04 8.50 23.94
C PHE A 258 29.63 7.03 24.04
N GLU A 259 28.71 6.63 23.17
CA GLU A 259 28.22 5.26 23.11
C GLU A 259 29.11 4.40 22.20
N VAL A 260 29.11 3.09 22.42
CA VAL A 260 29.74 2.10 21.54
C VAL A 260 28.65 1.16 21.05
N TYR A 261 28.32 1.27 19.76
CA TYR A 261 27.34 0.39 19.12
C TYR A 261 27.95 -0.99 18.85
N PRO A 262 27.17 -2.06 19.01
CA PRO A 262 27.61 -3.41 18.64
C PRO A 262 27.81 -3.54 17.12
N ILE A 263 28.32 -4.69 16.68
CA ILE A 263 28.28 -5.06 15.27
C ILE A 263 26.80 -5.27 14.90
N PRO A 264 26.28 -4.58 13.87
CA PRO A 264 24.88 -4.73 13.48
C PRO A 264 24.63 -6.16 13.01
N VAL A 265 23.48 -6.73 13.41
CA VAL A 265 23.04 -8.07 13.01
C VAL A 265 21.69 -8.00 12.30
N ALA A 266 21.30 -9.07 11.59
CA ALA A 266 19.95 -9.14 11.07
C ALA A 266 18.92 -9.08 12.21
N GLN A 267 17.80 -8.38 11.99
CA GLN A 267 16.74 -8.31 12.99
C GLN A 267 15.82 -9.52 12.82
N GLU A 268 15.97 -10.55 13.64
CA GLU A 268 15.10 -11.74 13.59
C GLU A 268 13.90 -11.64 14.55
N ASP A 269 14.02 -10.80 15.59
CA ASP A 269 13.03 -10.62 16.65
C ASP A 269 12.43 -9.21 16.66
N ASP A 270 11.36 -9.00 17.43
CA ASP A 270 10.65 -7.72 17.58
C ASP A 270 10.17 -7.12 16.24
N LEU A 271 9.90 -8.00 15.26
CA LEU A 271 9.30 -7.65 13.98
C LEU A 271 7.79 -7.38 14.14
N PRO A 272 7.19 -6.50 13.32
CA PRO A 272 5.74 -6.30 13.33
C PRO A 272 5.04 -7.56 12.81
N GLY A 273 3.89 -7.93 13.39
CA GLY A 273 3.07 -9.05 12.86
C GLY A 273 3.84 -10.35 12.67
N ASP A 274 3.60 -11.03 11.54
CA ASP A 274 4.14 -12.36 11.22
C ASP A 274 5.29 -12.30 10.19
N TRP A 275 6.07 -11.21 10.21
CA TRP A 275 7.25 -11.08 9.36
C TRP A 275 8.42 -11.93 9.90
N GLU A 276 9.16 -12.57 8.99
CA GLU A 276 10.36 -13.36 9.30
C GLU A 276 11.54 -12.92 8.42
N TYR A 277 12.72 -12.81 9.02
CA TYR A 277 13.97 -12.63 8.27
C TYR A 277 14.31 -13.89 7.46
N LYS A 278 14.74 -13.72 6.21
CA LYS A 278 15.11 -14.84 5.34
C LYS A 278 16.56 -14.83 4.89
N GLY A 279 17.25 -13.70 4.98
CA GLY A 279 18.66 -13.58 4.63
C GLY A 279 19.00 -12.31 3.86
N CYS A 280 20.23 -12.26 3.35
CA CYS A 280 20.69 -11.19 2.48
C CYS A 280 20.48 -11.52 1.00
N VAL A 281 19.88 -10.61 0.26
CA VAL A 281 19.54 -10.79 -1.16
C VAL A 281 20.22 -9.72 -2.01
N PHE A 282 20.90 -10.12 -3.08
CA PHE A 282 21.52 -9.21 -4.05
C PHE A 282 20.48 -8.67 -5.03
N ASP A 283 20.35 -7.34 -5.09
CA ASP A 283 19.55 -6.64 -6.09
C ASP A 283 20.45 -6.15 -7.24
N ASN A 284 20.19 -6.62 -8.45
CA ASN A 284 20.98 -6.27 -9.63
C ASN A 284 20.39 -5.08 -10.42
N ASN A 285 19.31 -4.46 -9.93
CA ASN A 285 18.60 -3.31 -10.49
C ASN A 285 18.14 -3.50 -11.95
N ASN A 286 18.17 -4.73 -12.48
CA ASN A 286 17.76 -5.02 -13.86
C ASN A 286 17.29 -6.48 -14.07
N PRO A 287 16.01 -6.77 -13.81
CA PRO A 287 15.05 -5.96 -13.05
C PRO A 287 15.36 -5.96 -11.56
N TYR A 288 14.80 -5.02 -10.78
CA TYR A 288 14.83 -5.09 -9.32
C TYR A 288 14.27 -6.42 -8.79
N VAL A 289 14.71 -6.84 -7.60
CA VAL A 289 14.16 -8.05 -6.94
C VAL A 289 12.78 -7.75 -6.37
N LEU A 290 12.63 -6.60 -5.72
CA LEU A 290 11.35 -6.07 -5.26
C LEU A 290 11.03 -4.83 -6.10
N GLU A 291 9.83 -4.78 -6.67
CA GLU A 291 9.44 -3.76 -7.66
C GLU A 291 9.42 -2.34 -7.10
N TRP A 292 9.12 -2.18 -5.81
CA TRP A 292 8.86 -0.88 -5.21
C TRP A 292 9.96 -0.45 -4.26
N LEU A 293 10.67 0.61 -4.64
CA LEU A 293 11.75 1.21 -3.87
C LEU A 293 11.29 2.56 -3.32
N TYR A 294 11.05 2.61 -2.01
CA TYR A 294 10.78 3.86 -1.32
C TYR A 294 12.08 4.53 -0.85
N GLU A 295 12.46 5.59 -1.57
CA GLU A 295 13.46 6.56 -1.16
C GLU A 295 12.76 7.87 -0.78
N ASP A 296 12.41 8.06 0.49
CA ASP A 296 11.95 9.39 0.92
C ASP A 296 13.10 10.38 0.76
N SER A 297 13.03 11.30 -0.20
CA SER A 297 13.91 12.47 -0.23
C SER A 297 13.56 13.48 0.89
N GLY A 298 12.44 13.25 1.59
CA GLY A 298 12.08 13.89 2.85
C GLY A 298 12.75 13.25 4.08
N SER A 299 12.82 14.04 5.14
CA SER A 299 13.62 13.79 6.35
C SER A 299 13.21 12.59 7.22
N TYR A 300 12.09 11.92 6.93
CA TYR A 300 11.54 10.89 7.83
C TYR A 300 12.08 9.48 7.56
N ALA A 301 12.31 9.07 6.29
CA ALA A 301 12.86 7.73 6.01
C ALA A 301 14.40 7.69 5.96
N THR A 302 15.09 8.79 5.66
CA THR A 302 16.54 8.75 5.41
C THR A 302 17.43 8.77 6.65
N SER A 303 16.97 9.37 7.75
CA SER A 303 17.78 9.52 8.98
C SER A 303 17.38 8.59 10.12
N ASN A 304 16.19 7.96 10.04
CA ASN A 304 15.61 7.15 11.12
C ASN A 304 15.01 5.83 10.64
N MET A 305 15.47 5.27 9.51
CA MET A 305 14.99 3.99 9.01
C MET A 305 15.23 2.87 10.03
N THR A 306 14.22 2.02 10.22
CA THR A 306 14.31 0.76 10.96
C THR A 306 13.63 -0.34 10.16
N VAL A 307 14.02 -1.59 10.37
CA VAL A 307 13.36 -2.76 9.77
C VAL A 307 11.83 -2.74 10.07
N PRO A 308 11.36 -2.60 11.32
CA PRO A 308 9.92 -2.55 11.61
C PRO A 308 9.16 -1.44 10.90
N THR A 309 9.78 -0.25 10.72
CA THR A 309 9.14 0.86 10.00
C THR A 309 8.87 0.48 8.55
N CYS A 310 9.85 -0.16 7.88
CA CYS A 310 9.67 -0.61 6.50
C CYS A 310 8.62 -1.72 6.38
N LEU A 311 8.70 -2.74 7.24
CA LEU A 311 7.79 -3.88 7.18
C LEU A 311 6.33 -3.49 7.49
N LYS A 312 6.10 -2.55 8.42
CA LYS A 312 4.76 -1.97 8.63
C LYS A 312 4.23 -1.26 7.39
N ARG A 313 5.11 -0.61 6.62
CA ARG A 313 4.74 0.06 5.37
C ARG A 313 4.39 -0.96 4.29
N CYS A 314 5.23 -1.97 4.06
CA CYS A 314 4.91 -3.05 3.12
C CYS A 314 3.59 -3.74 3.49
N GLN A 315 3.39 -4.04 4.78
CA GLN A 315 2.16 -4.63 5.29
C GLN A 315 0.93 -3.73 5.05
N LYS A 316 1.03 -2.42 5.33
CA LYS A 316 -0.06 -1.46 5.09
C LYS A 316 -0.52 -1.45 3.63
N PHE A 317 0.40 -1.58 2.70
CA PHE A 317 0.10 -1.64 1.26
C PHE A 317 -0.11 -3.07 0.76
N GLY A 318 -0.10 -4.07 1.65
CA GLY A 318 -0.43 -5.45 1.30
C GLY A 318 0.67 -6.23 0.58
N TYR A 319 1.91 -5.77 0.64
CA TYR A 319 3.07 -6.49 0.11
C TYR A 319 3.58 -7.51 1.13
N SER A 320 3.66 -8.78 0.70
CA SER A 320 4.09 -9.90 1.55
C SER A 320 5.58 -10.18 1.51
N ALA A 321 6.33 -9.41 0.73
CA ALA A 321 7.79 -9.41 0.69
C ALA A 321 8.28 -7.98 0.92
N GLY A 322 9.33 -7.83 1.72
CA GLY A 322 9.85 -6.52 2.08
C GLY A 322 11.28 -6.57 2.57
N GLY A 323 11.93 -5.42 2.63
CA GLY A 323 13.29 -5.34 3.11
C GLY A 323 13.84 -3.94 3.11
N VAL A 324 15.07 -3.84 3.57
CA VAL A 324 15.79 -2.56 3.67
C VAL A 324 17.12 -2.66 2.95
N GLU A 325 17.43 -1.63 2.18
CA GLU A 325 18.64 -1.52 1.37
C GLU A 325 19.37 -0.20 1.68
N TYR A 326 20.69 -0.21 1.51
CA TYR A 326 21.52 0.99 1.59
C TYR A 326 21.33 1.80 2.89
N GLY A 327 21.00 1.12 3.98
CA GLY A 327 20.75 1.70 5.30
C GLY A 327 19.43 2.45 5.43
N ARG A 328 18.78 2.85 4.32
CA ARG A 328 17.73 3.89 4.36
C ARG A 328 16.57 3.66 3.41
N GLN A 329 16.71 2.77 2.45
CA GLN A 329 15.70 2.52 1.44
C GLN A 329 14.80 1.39 1.95
N CYS A 330 13.49 1.59 1.84
CA CYS A 330 12.51 0.53 2.12
C CYS A 330 12.03 -0.04 0.80
N VAL A 331 12.14 -1.36 0.63
CA VAL A 331 11.70 -2.06 -0.56
C VAL A 331 10.54 -2.98 -0.24
N CYS A 332 9.52 -3.00 -1.09
CA CYS A 332 8.33 -3.83 -0.95
C CYS A 332 8.00 -4.54 -2.27
N GLY A 333 7.44 -5.75 -2.19
CA GLY A 333 7.03 -6.50 -3.37
C GLY A 333 6.25 -7.76 -3.04
N ASP A 334 5.96 -8.54 -4.08
CA ASP A 334 5.23 -9.80 -3.95
C ASP A 334 6.22 -10.99 -3.92
N LEU A 335 5.93 -12.02 -3.11
CA LEU A 335 6.82 -13.19 -2.91
C LEU A 335 7.23 -13.85 -4.23
N LYS A 336 6.29 -13.96 -5.18
CA LYS A 336 6.53 -14.56 -6.50
C LYS A 336 7.64 -13.86 -7.31
N ALA A 337 7.83 -12.56 -7.12
CA ALA A 337 8.88 -11.81 -7.80
C ALA A 337 10.27 -12.26 -7.34
N VAL A 338 10.41 -12.57 -6.05
CA VAL A 338 11.66 -13.06 -5.45
C VAL A 338 11.94 -14.50 -5.85
N GLU A 339 10.93 -15.38 -5.77
CA GLU A 339 11.03 -16.79 -6.19
C GLU A 339 11.48 -16.96 -7.65
N ALA A 340 11.10 -16.03 -8.53
CA ALA A 340 11.42 -16.08 -9.95
C ALA A 340 12.90 -15.79 -10.28
N LYS A 341 13.68 -15.19 -9.36
CA LYS A 341 15.01 -14.63 -9.65
C LYS A 341 16.19 -15.59 -9.42
N GLY A 342 15.97 -16.74 -8.78
CA GLY A 342 17.01 -17.78 -8.63
C GLY A 342 18.15 -17.41 -7.66
N ASP A 343 19.42 -17.44 -8.12
CA ASP A 343 20.64 -17.26 -7.28
C ASP A 343 20.89 -15.79 -6.89
N ILE A 344 20.01 -15.27 -6.04
CA ILE A 344 20.08 -13.92 -5.48
C ILE A 344 20.60 -13.91 -4.04
N TRP A 345 20.62 -15.05 -3.37
CA TRP A 345 21.01 -15.15 -1.95
C TRP A 345 22.50 -14.94 -1.77
N LYS A 346 22.85 -14.19 -0.73
CA LYS A 346 24.23 -13.92 -0.31
C LYS A 346 24.37 -14.21 1.17
N ASP A 347 25.62 -14.37 1.59
CA ASP A 347 25.95 -14.41 3.00
C ASP A 347 25.54 -13.10 3.69
N ASP A 348 25.10 -13.15 4.93
CA ASP A 348 24.62 -11.96 5.67
C ASP A 348 25.69 -10.88 5.81
N SER A 349 26.97 -11.22 5.69
CA SER A 349 28.09 -10.27 5.65
C SER A 349 27.97 -9.23 4.52
N PHE A 350 27.23 -9.56 3.46
CA PHE A 350 26.95 -8.61 2.37
C PHE A 350 25.89 -7.57 2.76
N CYS A 351 25.07 -7.82 3.76
CA CYS A 351 24.09 -6.88 4.33
C CYS A 351 24.66 -6.26 5.62
N SER A 352 25.75 -5.51 5.49
CA SER A 352 26.56 -5.03 6.63
C SER A 352 26.26 -3.60 7.08
N MET A 353 25.38 -2.86 6.42
CA MET A 353 25.08 -1.47 6.76
C MET A 353 24.11 -1.40 7.95
N ALA A 354 24.45 -0.66 9.00
CA ALA A 354 23.56 -0.46 10.14
C ALA A 354 22.35 0.43 9.80
N CYS A 355 21.19 0.14 10.38
CA CYS A 355 20.02 1.01 10.29
C CYS A 355 20.26 2.33 11.05
N PRO A 356 19.99 3.51 10.44
CA PRO A 356 20.11 4.81 11.09
C PRO A 356 19.23 4.95 12.34
N GLY A 357 18.00 4.43 12.32
CA GLY A 357 17.07 4.50 13.44
C GLY A 357 17.29 3.45 14.52
N ASN A 358 18.08 2.40 14.24
CA ASN A 358 18.49 1.42 15.23
C ASN A 358 19.79 0.71 14.80
N ARG A 359 20.93 1.22 15.26
CA ARG A 359 22.26 0.77 14.81
C ARG A 359 22.64 -0.64 15.26
N ASN A 360 21.80 -1.30 16.07
CA ASN A 360 21.99 -2.71 16.43
C ASN A 360 21.64 -3.66 15.28
N TYR A 361 20.86 -3.19 14.30
CA TYR A 361 20.36 -4.03 13.22
C TYR A 361 20.87 -3.61 11.85
N THR A 362 20.99 -4.58 10.93
CA THR A 362 21.37 -4.37 9.54
C THR A 362 20.19 -3.89 8.70
N CYS A 363 20.47 -2.93 7.82
CA CYS A 363 19.57 -2.37 6.83
C CYS A 363 20.18 -2.52 5.43
N GLY A 364 20.55 -3.77 5.08
CA GLY A 364 21.12 -4.10 3.78
C GLY A 364 22.56 -3.60 3.59
N ALA A 365 22.95 -3.38 2.34
CA ALA A 365 24.13 -2.63 1.91
C ALA A 365 23.91 -2.16 0.47
N GLY A 366 24.95 -1.71 -0.23
CA GLY A 366 24.82 -1.38 -1.66
C GLY A 366 24.43 -2.61 -2.48
N ASN A 367 23.29 -2.55 -3.18
CA ASN A 367 22.73 -3.64 -3.98
C ASN A 367 22.41 -4.90 -3.16
N HIS A 368 22.21 -4.77 -1.85
CA HIS A 368 21.92 -5.90 -0.98
C HIS A 368 20.81 -5.56 0.00
N ILE A 369 19.73 -6.32 -0.07
CA ILE A 369 18.53 -6.16 0.74
C ILE A 369 18.61 -7.10 1.93
N SER A 370 18.45 -6.58 3.15
CA SER A 370 18.05 -7.44 4.28
C SER A 370 16.59 -7.80 4.09
N TYR A 371 16.35 -9.07 3.73
CA TYR A 371 15.09 -9.52 3.15
C TYR A 371 14.21 -10.26 4.16
N TYR A 372 12.91 -9.95 4.11
CA TYR A 372 11.89 -10.45 5.01
C TYR A 372 10.66 -10.91 4.23
N GLU A 373 10.00 -11.93 4.76
CA GLU A 373 8.77 -12.49 4.22
C GLU A 373 7.66 -12.48 5.27
N TRP A 374 6.44 -12.20 4.84
CA TRP A 374 5.25 -12.38 5.65
C TRP A 374 4.82 -13.84 5.65
N THR A 375 4.74 -14.46 6.83
CA THR A 375 4.39 -15.88 7.00
C THR A 375 3.01 -16.12 7.63
N GLY A 376 2.32 -15.04 7.99
CA GLY A 376 0.98 -15.07 8.55
C GLY A 376 -0.12 -15.35 7.53
N THR A 377 -1.34 -15.00 7.89
CA THR A 377 -2.48 -15.06 6.95
C THR A 377 -2.21 -14.12 5.77
N SER A 378 -2.47 -14.57 4.54
CA SER A 378 -2.16 -13.78 3.34
C SER A 378 -2.73 -12.36 3.44
N LEU A 379 -1.88 -11.36 3.20
CA LEU A 379 -2.28 -9.95 3.21
C LEU A 379 -3.24 -9.63 2.06
N ASN A 380 -3.12 -10.35 0.93
CA ASN A 380 -4.03 -10.27 -0.20
C ASN A 380 -4.24 -11.65 -0.82
N THR A 381 -5.49 -11.99 -1.09
CA THR A 381 -5.88 -13.20 -1.81
C THR A 381 -6.73 -12.79 -3.00
N PHE A 382 -6.19 -12.95 -4.21
CA PHE A 382 -6.95 -12.75 -5.43
C PHE A 382 -7.60 -14.06 -5.87
N HIS A 383 -8.90 -14.01 -6.11
CA HIS A 383 -9.63 -15.13 -6.68
C HIS A 383 -9.65 -15.03 -8.20
N TYR A 384 -9.74 -16.18 -8.88
CA TYR A 384 -9.78 -16.25 -10.34
C TYR A 384 -10.98 -17.11 -10.75
N ALA A 385 -12.00 -16.47 -11.28
CA ALA A 385 -13.21 -17.16 -11.72
C ALA A 385 -13.02 -17.72 -13.14
N SER A 386 -13.77 -18.78 -13.46
CA SER A 386 -13.81 -19.37 -14.80
C SER A 386 -15.22 -19.87 -15.13
N GLY A 387 -15.51 -20.07 -16.42
CA GLY A 387 -16.83 -20.47 -16.88
C GLY A 387 -17.92 -19.44 -16.49
N PRO A 388 -19.14 -19.87 -16.13
CA PRO A 388 -20.21 -18.96 -15.73
C PRO A 388 -19.87 -18.01 -14.59
N ALA A 389 -19.04 -18.45 -13.63
CA ALA A 389 -18.63 -17.63 -12.49
C ALA A 389 -17.75 -16.42 -12.90
N ALA A 390 -17.10 -16.48 -14.06
CA ALA A 390 -16.30 -15.38 -14.59
C ALA A 390 -17.16 -14.28 -15.25
N GLY A 391 -18.47 -14.49 -15.38
CA GLY A 391 -19.29 -13.67 -16.25
C GLY A 391 -18.93 -13.84 -17.73
N ARG A 392 -19.51 -13.00 -18.60
CA ARG A 392 -19.25 -13.05 -20.03
C ARG A 392 -19.42 -11.69 -20.70
N TYR A 393 -18.52 -11.33 -21.59
CA TYR A 393 -18.71 -10.21 -22.52
C TYR A 393 -19.39 -10.69 -23.81
N ASP A 394 -20.44 -9.98 -24.22
CA ASP A 394 -21.08 -10.13 -25.53
C ASP A 394 -21.07 -8.79 -26.26
N HIS A 395 -20.60 -8.78 -27.51
CA HIS A 395 -20.89 -7.65 -28.40
C HIS A 395 -22.41 -7.59 -28.64
N PHE A 396 -23.00 -6.42 -28.44
CA PHE A 396 -24.44 -6.25 -28.56
C PHE A 396 -24.86 -5.37 -29.72
N SER A 397 -24.29 -4.17 -29.82
CA SER A 397 -24.71 -3.16 -30.80
C SER A 397 -23.54 -2.25 -31.17
N THR A 398 -23.73 -1.43 -32.20
CA THR A 398 -22.79 -0.36 -32.55
C THR A 398 -23.54 0.96 -32.53
N SER A 399 -23.12 1.86 -31.65
CA SER A 399 -23.71 3.19 -31.48
C SER A 399 -23.41 4.09 -32.69
N PRO A 400 -24.31 5.02 -33.06
CA PRO A 400 -24.01 6.08 -34.04
C PRO A 400 -22.83 6.97 -33.62
N ILE A 401 -22.71 7.20 -32.31
CA ILE A 401 -21.72 8.07 -31.65
C ILE A 401 -20.77 7.28 -30.77
N ILE A 402 -19.66 7.88 -30.32
CA ILE A 402 -18.85 7.33 -29.22
C ILE A 402 -19.48 7.81 -27.90
N PRO A 403 -20.08 6.93 -27.08
CA PRO A 403 -20.74 7.40 -25.86
C PRO A 403 -19.72 7.82 -24.80
N LEU A 404 -19.67 9.13 -24.49
CA LEU A 404 -18.77 9.71 -23.48
C LEU A 404 -19.50 9.92 -22.15
N ILE A 405 -20.83 9.97 -22.19
CA ILE A 405 -21.71 9.94 -21.02
C ILE A 405 -22.80 8.91 -21.30
N SER A 406 -23.07 8.07 -20.31
CA SER A 406 -24.15 7.07 -20.36
C SER A 406 -25.04 7.18 -19.14
N SER A 407 -26.36 7.13 -19.33
CA SER A 407 -27.33 7.17 -18.23
C SER A 407 -28.53 6.30 -18.55
N VAL A 408 -28.91 5.42 -17.63
CA VAL A 408 -30.14 4.62 -17.76
C VAL A 408 -31.30 5.45 -17.21
N ASN A 409 -32.37 5.53 -17.97
CA ASN A 409 -33.51 6.37 -17.64
C ASN A 409 -34.72 5.53 -17.19
N ILE A 410 -35.69 6.19 -16.54
CA ILE A 410 -36.86 5.55 -15.92
C ILE A 410 -37.82 4.86 -16.91
N ASN A 411 -37.60 5.07 -18.21
CA ASN A 411 -38.29 4.40 -19.30
C ASN A 411 -37.57 3.15 -19.81
N ASP A 412 -36.55 2.68 -19.09
CA ASP A 412 -35.70 1.53 -19.43
C ASP A 412 -34.97 1.69 -20.77
N LYS A 413 -34.55 2.92 -21.08
CA LYS A 413 -33.65 3.22 -22.19
C LYS A 413 -32.37 3.88 -21.69
N VAL A 414 -31.34 3.88 -22.53
CA VAL A 414 -30.05 4.49 -22.20
C VAL A 414 -29.87 5.75 -23.02
N VAL A 415 -29.52 6.86 -22.39
CA VAL A 415 -29.13 8.09 -23.09
C VAL A 415 -27.61 8.09 -23.24
N PHE A 416 -27.16 8.17 -24.49
CA PHE A 416 -25.78 8.40 -24.87
C PHE A 416 -25.58 9.85 -25.25
N VAL A 417 -24.46 10.42 -24.83
CA VAL A 417 -24.07 11.80 -25.13
C VAL A 417 -22.59 11.83 -25.53
N GLU A 418 -22.28 12.57 -26.60
CA GLU A 418 -20.92 12.81 -27.09
C GLU A 418 -20.60 14.32 -27.13
N LYS A 419 -20.09 14.82 -28.26
CA LYS A 419 -19.71 16.20 -28.59
C LYS A 419 -20.79 16.82 -29.48
N HIS A 420 -20.76 18.14 -29.68
CA HIS A 420 -21.59 18.81 -30.69
C HIS A 420 -20.84 19.98 -31.35
N GLY A 421 -20.68 19.92 -32.67
CA GLY A 421 -20.04 20.95 -33.49
C GLY A 421 -18.52 21.00 -33.43
N THR A 422 -17.86 20.02 -32.81
CA THR A 422 -16.42 20.04 -32.48
C THR A 422 -15.69 18.71 -32.68
N SER A 423 -16.38 17.64 -33.09
CA SER A 423 -15.78 16.34 -33.40
C SER A 423 -15.06 16.38 -34.75
N GLN A 424 -13.92 15.71 -34.84
CA GLN A 424 -13.16 15.56 -36.08
C GLN A 424 -13.61 14.34 -36.89
N ASP A 425 -14.38 13.43 -36.28
CA ASP A 425 -14.61 12.07 -36.77
C ASP A 425 -16.06 11.85 -37.23
N ASN A 426 -16.83 12.94 -37.33
CA ASN A 426 -18.28 12.94 -37.54
C ASN A 426 -19.06 12.10 -36.51
N THR A 427 -18.54 12.03 -35.29
CA THR A 427 -19.17 11.40 -34.14
C THR A 427 -19.66 12.53 -33.23
N GLU A 428 -20.94 12.87 -33.36
CA GLU A 428 -21.56 13.94 -32.58
C GLU A 428 -23.02 13.66 -32.28
N GLY A 429 -23.51 14.26 -31.21
CA GLY A 429 -24.91 14.29 -30.85
C GLY A 429 -25.22 13.50 -29.58
N SER A 430 -26.50 13.24 -29.41
CA SER A 430 -27.04 12.46 -28.31
C SER A 430 -28.11 11.53 -28.83
N PHE A 431 -28.19 10.33 -28.26
CA PHE A 431 -29.11 9.30 -28.70
C PHE A 431 -29.78 8.64 -27.49
N GLU A 432 -31.08 8.43 -27.61
CA GLU A 432 -31.80 7.50 -26.75
C GLU A 432 -31.73 6.10 -27.38
N PHE A 433 -31.23 5.14 -26.63
CA PHE A 433 -31.03 3.75 -27.04
C PHE A 433 -32.02 2.85 -26.31
N ASP A 434 -32.95 2.27 -27.07
CA ASP A 434 -33.80 1.18 -26.60
C ASP A 434 -33.06 -0.14 -26.83
N TYR A 435 -32.54 -0.69 -25.74
CA TYR A 435 -31.78 -1.92 -25.76
C TYR A 435 -32.65 -3.18 -25.89
N SER A 436 -33.97 -3.09 -25.74
CA SER A 436 -34.88 -4.21 -25.94
C SER A 436 -35.14 -4.46 -27.43
N THR A 437 -35.21 -3.38 -28.21
CA THR A 437 -35.44 -3.41 -29.66
C THR A 437 -34.16 -3.19 -30.47
N ASN A 438 -33.06 -2.81 -29.81
CA ASN A 438 -31.80 -2.41 -30.42
C ASN A 438 -31.97 -1.26 -31.43
N THR A 439 -32.67 -0.20 -31.01
CA THR A 439 -32.95 0.97 -31.84
C THR A 439 -32.42 2.25 -31.19
N TYR A 440 -32.02 3.20 -32.04
CA TYR A 440 -31.49 4.50 -31.63
C TYR A 440 -32.40 5.61 -32.14
N ARG A 441 -32.69 6.56 -31.27
CA ARG A 441 -33.39 7.80 -31.61
C ARG A 441 -32.51 8.98 -31.26
N GLU A 442 -32.27 9.84 -32.24
CA GLU A 442 -31.48 11.05 -32.02
C GLU A 442 -32.20 12.03 -31.10
N LEU A 443 -31.48 12.58 -30.14
CA LEU A 443 -31.90 13.65 -29.25
C LEU A 443 -31.14 14.92 -29.66
N ALA A 444 -31.81 15.81 -30.38
CA ALA A 444 -31.19 17.03 -30.89
C ALA A 444 -30.51 17.84 -29.77
N LEU A 445 -29.23 18.16 -29.96
CA LEU A 445 -28.43 19.03 -29.10
C LEU A 445 -28.15 20.36 -29.81
N LYS A 446 -27.96 21.44 -29.04
CA LYS A 446 -27.67 22.78 -29.58
C LYS A 446 -26.26 23.27 -29.28
N THR A 447 -25.65 22.79 -28.20
CA THR A 447 -24.29 23.20 -27.81
C THR A 447 -23.46 22.00 -27.36
N ASP A 448 -22.16 22.23 -27.23
CA ASP A 448 -21.17 21.20 -26.96
C ASP A 448 -21.16 20.74 -25.49
N VAL A 449 -21.81 19.61 -25.25
CA VAL A 449 -21.96 18.97 -23.95
C VAL A 449 -20.74 18.13 -23.53
N PHE A 450 -19.67 18.10 -24.34
CA PHE A 450 -18.47 17.37 -23.99
C PHE A 450 -17.96 17.75 -22.59
N CYS A 451 -17.68 16.74 -21.75
CA CYS A 451 -17.17 16.89 -20.39
C CYS A 451 -18.11 17.59 -19.39
N SER A 452 -19.42 17.46 -19.61
CA SER A 452 -20.45 17.92 -18.69
C SER A 452 -20.78 16.86 -17.62
N ALA A 453 -21.40 17.30 -16.53
CA ALA A 453 -22.07 16.41 -15.58
C ALA A 453 -23.46 16.03 -16.08
N SER A 454 -23.92 14.81 -15.79
CA SER A 454 -25.27 14.35 -16.15
C SER A 454 -25.82 13.39 -15.10
N PHE A 455 -27.11 13.49 -14.76
CA PHE A 455 -27.80 12.54 -13.88
C PHE A 455 -29.33 12.73 -13.93
N THR A 456 -30.09 11.74 -13.44
CA THR A 456 -31.56 11.80 -13.35
C THR A 456 -32.02 12.61 -12.14
N LEU A 457 -32.94 13.54 -12.36
CA LEU A 457 -33.57 14.34 -11.33
C LEU A 457 -34.67 13.56 -10.58
N PRO A 458 -34.90 13.87 -9.30
CA PRO A 458 -35.95 13.26 -8.48
C PRO A 458 -37.38 13.75 -8.81
N ASP A 459 -37.59 14.50 -9.88
CA ASP A 459 -38.95 14.89 -10.28
C ASP A 459 -39.73 13.71 -10.86
N LYS A 460 -41.07 13.78 -10.89
CA LYS A 460 -41.89 12.64 -11.33
C LYS A 460 -41.68 12.24 -12.78
N ALA A 461 -41.20 13.15 -13.60
CA ALA A 461 -40.88 12.86 -14.99
C ALA A 461 -39.52 12.16 -15.16
N GLY A 462 -38.69 12.07 -14.10
CA GLY A 462 -37.36 11.48 -14.16
C GLY A 462 -36.50 12.17 -15.22
N ARG A 463 -36.50 13.50 -15.24
CA ARG A 463 -35.72 14.24 -16.24
C ARG A 463 -34.24 13.98 -16.06
N ILE A 464 -33.49 13.95 -17.14
CA ILE A 464 -32.03 14.02 -17.10
C ILE A 464 -31.63 15.48 -17.17
N ILE A 465 -30.79 15.92 -16.23
CA ILE A 465 -30.12 17.22 -16.31
C ILE A 465 -28.69 17.02 -16.82
N ASN A 466 -28.22 17.95 -17.65
CA ASN A 466 -26.84 18.02 -18.10
C ASN A 466 -26.27 19.42 -17.79
N ILE A 467 -25.08 19.49 -17.19
CA ILE A 467 -24.51 20.71 -16.60
C ILE A 467 -23.07 20.91 -17.06
N GLY A 468 -22.76 22.10 -17.59
CA GLY A 468 -21.44 22.44 -18.12
C GLY A 468 -21.27 21.97 -19.57
N GLY A 469 -20.03 21.93 -20.05
CA GLY A 469 -19.70 21.62 -21.43
C GLY A 469 -18.30 22.13 -21.79
N TRP A 470 -17.94 22.09 -23.08
CA TRP A 470 -16.57 22.37 -23.52
C TRP A 470 -16.34 23.79 -24.04
N SER A 471 -17.15 24.28 -24.99
CA SER A 471 -16.82 25.46 -25.80
C SER A 471 -17.90 26.55 -25.77
N ALA A 472 -17.47 27.81 -25.92
CA ALA A 472 -18.35 28.99 -26.01
C ALA A 472 -19.37 29.08 -24.84
N GLU A 473 -20.67 29.15 -25.12
CA GLU A 473 -21.71 29.26 -24.10
C GLU A 473 -21.98 27.94 -23.37
N SER A 474 -21.54 26.81 -23.93
CA SER A 474 -21.82 25.47 -23.39
C SER A 474 -21.20 25.22 -22.01
N VAL A 475 -20.08 25.87 -21.69
CA VAL A 475 -19.46 25.80 -20.35
C VAL A 475 -20.39 26.37 -19.26
N TYR A 476 -21.35 27.22 -19.61
CA TYR A 476 -22.38 27.70 -18.69
C TYR A 476 -23.70 26.92 -18.81
N GLY A 477 -23.73 25.88 -19.64
CA GLY A 477 -24.95 25.22 -20.09
C GLY A 477 -25.67 24.46 -18.99
N ILE A 478 -26.99 24.54 -19.03
CA ILE A 478 -27.91 23.70 -18.27
C ILE A 478 -28.97 23.19 -19.25
N ARG A 479 -29.08 21.88 -19.39
CA ARG A 479 -29.93 21.23 -20.40
C ARG A 479 -30.80 20.18 -19.73
N PHE A 480 -32.02 20.00 -20.23
CA PHE A 480 -32.94 18.98 -19.73
C PHE A 480 -33.41 18.07 -20.85
N PHE A 481 -33.51 16.78 -20.54
CA PHE A 481 -34.19 15.81 -21.38
C PHE A 481 -35.28 15.12 -20.55
N THR A 482 -36.51 15.13 -21.08
CA THR A 482 -37.67 14.48 -20.44
C THR A 482 -38.01 13.20 -21.21
N PRO A 483 -37.96 12.00 -20.61
CA PRO A 483 -38.36 10.78 -21.30
C PRO A 483 -39.86 10.79 -21.67
N ASP A 484 -40.20 10.30 -22.86
CA ASP A 484 -41.56 10.41 -23.45
C ASP A 484 -42.62 9.49 -22.80
N SER A 485 -42.23 8.45 -22.07
CA SER A 485 -43.13 7.64 -21.22
C SER A 485 -42.34 6.63 -20.38
N PRO A 486 -42.67 6.40 -19.09
CA PRO A 486 -42.09 5.31 -18.30
C PRO A 486 -42.53 3.90 -18.73
N GLN A 487 -43.34 3.74 -19.79
CA GLN A 487 -44.12 2.52 -20.09
C GLN A 487 -43.96 1.99 -21.53
N GLY A 488 -42.87 2.33 -22.25
CA GLY A 488 -42.43 1.56 -23.43
C GLY A 488 -43.31 1.60 -24.68
N VAL A 489 -44.15 2.63 -24.88
CA VAL A 489 -44.85 2.85 -26.16
C VAL A 489 -44.17 4.01 -26.89
N ASP A 490 -43.37 3.71 -27.92
CA ASP A 490 -42.43 4.67 -28.49
C ASP A 490 -42.88 5.24 -29.85
N ASN A 491 -43.27 6.51 -29.81
CA ASN A 491 -43.19 7.51 -30.89
C ASN A 491 -42.56 8.78 -30.28
N GLY A 492 -41.59 8.64 -29.36
CA GLY A 492 -41.10 9.72 -28.52
C GLY A 492 -40.68 10.97 -29.30
N THR A 493 -41.11 12.14 -28.82
CA THR A 493 -40.91 13.44 -29.49
C THR A 493 -40.02 14.39 -28.70
N ASN A 494 -39.78 14.12 -27.42
CA ASN A 494 -38.96 14.99 -26.58
C ASN A 494 -37.49 14.91 -27.00
N VAL A 495 -36.82 16.06 -26.97
CA VAL A 495 -35.38 16.23 -27.24
C VAL A 495 -34.78 17.08 -26.13
N TRP A 496 -33.48 17.38 -26.20
CA TRP A 496 -32.85 18.27 -25.22
C TRP A 496 -33.42 19.69 -25.31
N GLU A 497 -33.79 20.23 -24.16
CA GLU A 497 -34.17 21.62 -23.97
C GLU A 497 -32.96 22.41 -23.46
N GLU A 498 -32.61 23.45 -24.20
CA GLU A 498 -31.47 24.30 -23.94
C GLU A 498 -31.70 25.72 -24.46
N ASP A 499 -31.47 26.71 -23.59
CA ASP A 499 -31.41 28.13 -23.90
C ASP A 499 -30.56 28.88 -22.86
N TYR A 500 -29.28 29.10 -23.18
CA TYR A 500 -28.31 29.75 -22.29
C TYR A 500 -28.68 31.21 -21.95
N THR A 501 -29.55 31.85 -22.74
CA THR A 501 -29.98 33.24 -22.52
C THR A 501 -31.03 33.34 -21.41
N GLN A 502 -31.76 32.25 -21.16
CA GLN A 502 -32.75 32.15 -20.10
C GLN A 502 -32.19 31.48 -18.86
N LEU A 503 -31.38 30.43 -19.05
CA LEU A 503 -30.85 29.61 -17.97
C LEU A 503 -29.39 29.24 -18.20
N ARG A 504 -28.54 29.58 -17.23
CA ARG A 504 -27.10 29.31 -17.28
C ARG A 504 -26.50 29.24 -15.88
N LEU A 505 -25.35 28.62 -15.76
CA LEU A 505 -24.50 28.69 -14.56
C LEU A 505 -23.96 30.12 -14.35
N PHE A 506 -23.61 30.44 -13.11
CA PHE A 506 -22.88 31.67 -12.79
C PHE A 506 -21.45 31.62 -13.33
N ASP A 507 -20.76 30.50 -13.09
CA ASP A 507 -19.38 30.29 -13.54
C ASP A 507 -19.31 29.26 -14.67
N PRO A 508 -18.33 29.36 -15.59
CA PRO A 508 -18.11 28.35 -16.62
C PRO A 508 -17.60 27.04 -15.97
N ARG A 509 -18.03 25.88 -16.48
CA ARG A 509 -17.61 24.58 -15.96
C ARG A 509 -17.43 23.54 -17.07
N TRP A 510 -16.18 23.14 -17.25
CA TRP A 510 -15.72 21.93 -17.94
C TRP A 510 -15.28 20.91 -16.88
N TYR A 511 -15.69 19.64 -16.97
CA TYR A 511 -15.48 18.64 -15.91
C TYR A 511 -16.08 18.94 -14.51
N PRO A 512 -17.29 19.52 -14.37
CA PRO A 512 -17.90 19.65 -13.05
C PRO A 512 -18.36 18.30 -12.51
N THR A 513 -18.41 18.14 -11.19
CA THR A 513 -19.29 17.13 -10.58
C THR A 513 -20.56 17.78 -10.08
N ALA A 514 -21.69 17.08 -10.24
CA ALA A 514 -22.96 17.50 -9.69
C ALA A 514 -23.68 16.37 -8.95
N ILE A 515 -24.37 16.72 -7.87
CA ILE A 515 -25.15 15.79 -7.04
C ILE A 515 -26.44 16.44 -6.54
N VAL A 516 -27.44 15.61 -6.20
CA VAL A 516 -28.64 16.05 -5.47
C VAL A 516 -28.32 16.14 -3.97
N LEU A 517 -28.55 17.30 -3.37
CA LEU A 517 -28.44 17.54 -1.93
C LEU A 517 -29.62 16.94 -1.17
N SER A 518 -29.49 16.79 0.15
CA SER A 518 -30.55 16.25 1.01
C SER A 518 -31.86 17.06 0.98
N ASN A 519 -31.79 18.35 0.62
CA ASN A 519 -32.97 19.21 0.44
C ASN A 519 -33.59 19.12 -0.98
N GLY A 520 -33.05 18.29 -1.87
CA GLY A 520 -33.48 18.09 -3.25
C GLY A 520 -32.98 19.15 -4.25
N SER A 521 -32.20 20.13 -3.82
CA SER A 521 -31.50 21.03 -4.75
C SER A 521 -30.26 20.33 -5.34
N ILE A 522 -29.72 20.90 -6.41
CA ILE A 522 -28.57 20.35 -7.14
C ILE A 522 -27.34 21.18 -6.77
N LEU A 523 -26.26 20.52 -6.39
CA LEU A 523 -24.95 21.14 -6.24
C LEU A 523 -24.14 20.90 -7.51
N ALA A 524 -23.56 21.94 -8.10
CA ALA A 524 -22.51 21.84 -9.12
C ALA A 524 -21.21 22.43 -8.57
N MET A 525 -20.10 21.67 -8.64
CA MET A 525 -18.83 22.04 -8.00
C MET A 525 -17.63 21.70 -8.90
N GLY A 526 -16.60 22.54 -8.81
CA GLY A 526 -15.31 22.33 -9.46
C GLY A 526 -15.35 22.47 -10.98
N GLY A 527 -14.37 21.86 -11.63
CA GLY A 527 -14.13 21.94 -13.06
C GLY A 527 -13.23 23.11 -13.48
N GLU A 528 -13.09 23.30 -14.78
CA GLU A 528 -12.25 24.31 -15.43
C GLU A 528 -13.11 25.28 -16.23
N SER A 529 -12.57 26.46 -16.55
CA SER A 529 -13.30 27.48 -17.31
C SER A 529 -13.42 27.19 -18.82
N GLY A 530 -12.93 26.04 -19.26
CA GLY A 530 -12.84 25.57 -20.65
C GLY A 530 -11.67 24.59 -20.81
N SER A 531 -11.37 24.20 -22.05
CA SER A 531 -10.25 23.26 -22.31
C SER A 531 -8.88 23.86 -22.00
N ASP A 532 -8.12 23.15 -21.17
CA ASP A 532 -6.81 23.56 -20.66
C ASP A 532 -6.83 24.98 -20.04
N ALA A 533 -8.00 25.39 -19.53
CA ALA A 533 -8.24 26.71 -18.98
C ALA A 533 -8.12 26.68 -17.44
N PRO A 534 -7.97 27.84 -16.77
CA PRO A 534 -7.88 27.90 -15.31
C PRO A 534 -9.01 27.16 -14.61
N ILE A 535 -8.69 26.54 -13.48
CA ILE A 535 -9.68 25.89 -12.61
C ILE A 535 -10.73 26.89 -12.12
N VAL A 536 -11.91 26.37 -11.79
CA VAL A 536 -13.02 27.12 -11.21
C VAL A 536 -13.23 26.65 -9.77
N PRO A 537 -12.64 27.36 -8.78
CA PRO A 537 -12.67 26.98 -7.38
C PRO A 537 -13.97 27.46 -6.72
N SER A 538 -15.11 27.08 -7.30
CA SER A 538 -16.41 27.50 -6.82
C SER A 538 -17.45 26.38 -6.87
N ALA A 539 -18.51 26.58 -6.11
CA ALA A 539 -19.73 25.78 -6.15
C ALA A 539 -20.95 26.68 -6.32
N GLU A 540 -22.00 26.15 -6.94
CA GLU A 540 -23.30 26.80 -7.03
C GLU A 540 -24.44 25.79 -6.87
N VAL A 541 -25.58 26.29 -6.41
CA VAL A 541 -26.80 25.49 -6.20
C VAL A 541 -27.82 25.81 -7.27
N LEU A 542 -28.42 24.77 -7.85
CA LEU A 542 -29.51 24.86 -8.83
C LEU A 542 -30.80 24.27 -8.25
N PRO A 543 -31.97 24.89 -8.47
CA PRO A 543 -32.16 26.25 -8.99
C PRO A 543 -31.43 27.27 -8.11
N HIS A 544 -30.98 28.38 -8.69
CA HIS A 544 -30.30 29.41 -7.92
C HIS A 544 -31.22 29.92 -6.79
N PRO A 545 -30.77 29.88 -5.52
CA PRO A 545 -31.59 30.37 -4.42
C PRO A 545 -31.91 31.85 -4.57
N ALA A 546 -33.10 32.26 -4.10
CA ALA A 546 -33.55 33.64 -4.23
C ALA A 546 -32.55 34.63 -3.58
N GLY A 547 -32.13 35.64 -4.34
CA GLY A 547 -31.16 36.65 -3.89
C GLY A 547 -29.69 36.24 -4.04
N VAL A 548 -29.38 35.01 -4.42
CA VAL A 548 -28.02 34.57 -4.77
C VAL A 548 -27.73 34.99 -6.21
N THR A 549 -26.66 35.75 -6.43
CA THR A 549 -26.28 36.31 -7.74
C THR A 549 -24.89 35.89 -8.21
N LYS A 550 -24.21 35.03 -7.45
CA LYS A 550 -22.86 34.54 -7.74
C LYS A 550 -22.65 33.19 -7.06
N SER A 551 -21.66 32.45 -7.55
CA SER A 551 -21.18 31.21 -6.94
C SER A 551 -20.52 31.44 -5.57
N THR A 552 -20.35 30.35 -4.83
CA THR A 552 -19.60 30.29 -3.58
C THR A 552 -18.17 29.91 -3.88
N TYR A 553 -17.21 30.75 -3.51
CA TYR A 553 -15.78 30.47 -3.65
C TYR A 553 -15.30 29.49 -2.56
N LEU A 554 -14.40 28.58 -2.93
CA LEU A 554 -13.91 27.48 -2.10
C LEU A 554 -12.39 27.39 -2.23
N ASP A 555 -11.68 27.91 -1.23
CA ASP A 555 -10.22 28.00 -1.18
C ASP A 555 -9.53 26.64 -1.34
N TYR A 556 -10.12 25.58 -0.80
CA TYR A 556 -9.56 24.25 -0.87
C TYR A 556 -9.52 23.70 -2.30
N LEU A 557 -10.42 24.14 -3.20
CA LEU A 557 -10.39 23.77 -4.62
C LEU A 557 -9.23 24.42 -5.36
N GLU A 558 -8.84 25.64 -4.97
CA GLU A 558 -7.78 26.40 -5.64
C GLU A 558 -6.40 25.76 -5.46
N ARG A 559 -6.18 25.05 -4.34
CA ARG A 559 -4.92 24.36 -4.05
C ARG A 559 -4.56 23.30 -5.11
N ALA A 560 -5.51 22.82 -5.90
CA ALA A 560 -5.26 21.88 -6.99
C ALA A 560 -4.64 22.50 -8.25
N GLU A 561 -4.65 23.83 -8.42
CA GLU A 561 -3.94 24.45 -9.56
C GLU A 561 -2.45 24.09 -9.51
N ASN A 562 -1.87 24.10 -8.31
CA ASN A 562 -0.47 23.76 -8.07
C ASN A 562 -0.17 22.25 -8.17
N ILE A 563 -1.21 21.40 -8.30
CA ILE A 563 -1.11 19.94 -8.28
C ILE A 563 -1.86 19.36 -9.50
N GLY A 564 -1.64 19.94 -10.67
CA GLY A 564 -2.08 19.38 -11.95
C GLY A 564 -3.58 19.48 -12.25
N ARG A 565 -4.26 20.56 -11.85
CA ARG A 565 -5.68 20.84 -12.18
C ARG A 565 -6.65 19.75 -11.72
N THR A 566 -6.41 19.19 -10.56
CA THR A 566 -7.16 18.04 -10.01
C THR A 566 -8.52 18.39 -9.39
N ASN A 567 -9.07 19.59 -9.62
CA ASN A 567 -10.41 20.00 -9.20
C ASN A 567 -11.53 19.56 -10.16
N SER A 568 -11.15 18.90 -11.25
CA SER A 568 -12.03 18.35 -12.26
C SER A 568 -12.59 17.01 -11.78
N TYR A 569 -13.91 16.87 -11.91
CA TYR A 569 -14.71 15.80 -11.34
C TYR A 569 -14.35 15.41 -9.88
N PRO A 570 -14.52 16.31 -8.90
CA PRO A 570 -14.28 15.96 -7.51
C PRO A 570 -15.27 14.88 -7.07
N HIS A 571 -14.81 13.88 -6.32
CA HIS A 571 -15.70 12.83 -5.85
C HIS A 571 -16.57 13.38 -4.73
N MET A 572 -17.88 13.19 -4.81
CA MET A 572 -18.83 13.69 -3.81
C MET A 572 -19.91 12.66 -3.47
N ALA A 573 -20.23 12.54 -2.18
CA ALA A 573 -21.36 11.74 -1.70
C ALA A 573 -21.99 12.39 -0.46
N ILE A 574 -23.33 12.35 -0.35
CA ILE A 574 -24.02 12.74 0.88
C ILE A 574 -23.69 11.72 1.97
N LEU A 575 -23.48 12.19 3.20
CA LEU A 575 -23.22 11.35 4.37
C LEU A 575 -24.44 11.30 5.30
N PRO A 576 -24.69 10.17 6.00
CA PRO A 576 -25.71 10.07 7.04
C PRO A 576 -25.60 11.14 8.13
N SER A 577 -24.39 11.63 8.43
CA SER A 577 -24.16 12.75 9.36
C SER A 577 -24.74 14.10 8.90
N GLY A 578 -25.15 14.21 7.64
CA GLY A 578 -25.59 15.46 7.02
C GLY A 578 -24.49 16.24 6.31
N GLY A 579 -23.24 15.77 6.32
CA GLY A 579 -22.16 16.33 5.53
C GLY A 579 -22.12 15.84 4.07
N ILE A 580 -21.19 16.40 3.30
CA ILE A 580 -20.79 15.90 1.97
C ILE A 580 -19.38 15.34 2.10
N PHE A 581 -19.20 14.05 1.85
CA PHE A 581 -17.87 13.50 1.62
C PHE A 581 -17.33 14.08 0.31
N PHE A 582 -16.11 14.58 0.34
CA PHE A 582 -15.47 15.24 -0.80
C PHE A 582 -14.03 14.77 -0.93
N THR A 583 -13.58 14.47 -2.15
CA THR A 583 -12.15 14.28 -2.45
C THR A 583 -11.67 15.09 -3.64
N GLN A 584 -10.40 15.47 -3.57
CA GLN A 584 -9.66 16.13 -4.62
C GLN A 584 -8.19 15.75 -4.52
N PHE A 585 -7.58 15.29 -5.61
CA PHE A 585 -6.22 14.73 -5.59
C PHE A 585 -6.09 13.59 -4.55
N ASN A 586 -5.33 13.79 -3.46
CA ASN A 586 -5.28 12.92 -2.29
C ASN A 586 -6.01 13.51 -1.07
N GLU A 587 -6.51 14.74 -1.13
CA GLU A 587 -7.18 15.35 0.01
C GLU A 587 -8.62 14.85 0.12
N SER A 588 -9.07 14.65 1.36
CA SER A 588 -10.46 14.28 1.66
C SER A 588 -11.04 15.13 2.79
N ARG A 589 -12.33 15.45 2.69
CA ARG A 589 -13.03 16.37 3.60
C ARG A 589 -14.48 15.96 3.80
N ILE A 590 -15.05 16.42 4.90
CA ILE A 590 -16.50 16.53 5.10
C ILE A 590 -16.86 17.99 4.96
N LEU A 591 -17.76 18.31 4.02
CA LEU A 591 -18.24 19.67 3.76
C LEU A 591 -19.65 19.87 4.31
N SER A 592 -19.98 21.12 4.63
CA SER A 592 -21.34 21.56 4.95
C SER A 592 -22.22 21.56 3.70
N GLN A 593 -23.46 21.08 3.80
CA GLN A 593 -24.44 21.16 2.71
C GLN A 593 -25.02 22.58 2.50
N VAL A 594 -24.70 23.54 3.38
CA VAL A 594 -25.30 24.89 3.35
C VAL A 594 -24.39 25.88 2.62
N ASP A 595 -23.13 25.94 3.02
CA ASP A 595 -22.13 26.92 2.55
C ASP A 595 -20.90 26.24 1.92
N PHE A 596 -20.89 24.90 1.87
CA PHE A 596 -19.84 24.07 1.28
C PHE A 596 -18.46 24.25 1.92
N GLN A 597 -18.40 24.90 3.10
CA GLN A 597 -17.16 25.03 3.84
C GLN A 597 -16.78 23.70 4.51
N SER A 598 -15.48 23.50 4.67
CA SER A 598 -14.91 22.31 5.30
C SER A 598 -15.31 22.22 6.77
N ILE A 599 -16.08 21.19 7.13
CA ILE A 599 -16.40 20.84 8.52
C ILE A 599 -15.23 20.09 9.16
N LYS A 600 -14.69 19.08 8.44
CA LYS A 600 -13.61 18.21 8.90
C LYS A 600 -12.66 17.93 7.75
N LYS A 601 -11.36 18.15 7.94
CA LYS A 601 -10.33 17.56 7.06
C LYS A 601 -10.11 16.11 7.54
N LEU A 602 -10.18 15.16 6.62
CA LEU A 602 -9.89 13.75 6.86
C LEU A 602 -8.41 13.46 6.51
N PRO A 603 -7.84 12.32 6.94
CA PRO A 603 -6.49 11.93 6.53
C PRO A 603 -6.32 11.96 5.00
N ASP A 604 -5.14 12.33 4.54
CA ASP A 604 -4.84 12.32 3.11
C ASP A 604 -4.83 10.86 2.60
N MET A 605 -5.42 10.64 1.42
CA MET A 605 -5.56 9.33 0.79
C MET A 605 -4.19 8.72 0.50
N PRO A 606 -3.95 7.46 0.88
CA PRO A 606 -2.72 6.76 0.52
C PRO A 606 -2.69 6.46 -0.98
N GLY A 607 -1.46 6.56 -1.51
CA GLY A 607 -1.15 6.39 -2.92
C GLY A 607 -0.50 5.05 -3.24
N GLN A 608 0.73 5.10 -3.72
CA GLN A 608 1.59 3.93 -3.84
C GLN A 608 2.46 3.75 -2.60
N VAL A 609 3.03 2.55 -2.47
CA VAL A 609 3.91 2.20 -1.35
C VAL A 609 5.21 3.02 -1.35
N ASP A 610 5.57 3.67 -2.43
CA ASP A 610 6.77 4.50 -2.57
C ASP A 610 6.46 5.96 -2.94
N ASN A 611 5.27 6.25 -3.44
CA ASN A 611 4.86 7.60 -3.79
C ASN A 611 3.54 8.01 -3.11
N PRO A 612 3.56 8.93 -2.13
CA PRO A 612 2.33 9.46 -1.51
C PRO A 612 1.64 10.55 -2.36
N LEU A 613 2.31 11.11 -3.37
CA LEU A 613 1.76 12.15 -4.25
C LEU A 613 0.98 11.51 -5.40
N THR A 614 -0.20 10.99 -5.08
CA THR A 614 -1.09 10.32 -6.04
C THR A 614 -2.46 10.94 -6.01
N GLY A 615 -3.15 10.96 -7.15
CA GLY A 615 -4.53 11.42 -7.16
C GLY A 615 -5.47 10.42 -7.82
N ARG A 616 -6.76 10.59 -7.50
CA ARG A 616 -7.83 9.73 -8.02
C ARG A 616 -8.93 10.51 -8.72
N ASN A 617 -8.83 11.84 -8.77
CA ASN A 617 -9.72 12.69 -9.57
C ASN A 617 -9.10 12.97 -10.94
N TYR A 618 -9.90 13.36 -11.92
CA TYR A 618 -9.39 13.72 -13.24
C TYR A 618 -8.31 14.82 -13.13
N PRO A 619 -7.18 14.75 -13.88
CA PRO A 619 -6.87 13.76 -14.91
C PRO A 619 -6.26 12.45 -14.40
N LEU A 620 -5.99 12.31 -13.11
CA LEU A 620 -5.37 11.12 -12.53
C LEU A 620 -6.35 9.93 -12.43
N GLN A 621 -7.65 10.22 -12.40
CA GLN A 621 -8.80 9.36 -12.76
C GLN A 621 -8.79 7.93 -12.18
N GLY A 622 -9.04 7.81 -10.88
CA GLY A 622 -9.61 6.62 -10.26
C GLY A 622 -11.15 6.71 -10.23
N THR A 623 -11.80 5.72 -9.63
CA THR A 623 -13.26 5.66 -9.53
C THR A 623 -13.70 5.50 -8.08
N MET A 624 -14.59 6.39 -7.60
CA MET A 624 -15.24 6.23 -6.30
C MET A 624 -16.54 5.46 -6.43
N MET A 625 -16.79 4.54 -5.49
CA MET A 625 -18.09 3.97 -5.20
C MET A 625 -18.47 4.15 -3.72
N VAL A 626 -19.77 4.27 -3.44
CA VAL A 626 -20.29 4.19 -2.07
C VAL A 626 -20.76 2.76 -1.81
N LEU A 627 -20.26 2.15 -0.73
CA LEU A 627 -20.60 0.76 -0.40
C LEU A 627 -22.06 0.60 0.06
N PRO A 628 -22.63 -0.62 0.00
CA PRO A 628 -24.04 -0.82 0.24
C PRO A 628 -24.42 -0.53 1.68
N GLN A 629 -25.58 0.11 1.88
CA GLN A 629 -26.18 0.22 3.20
C GLN A 629 -27.40 -0.69 3.32
N LYS A 630 -27.55 -1.31 4.48
CA LYS A 630 -28.65 -2.24 4.78
C LYS A 630 -29.51 -1.67 5.90
N ALA A 631 -30.82 -1.88 5.85
CA ALA A 631 -31.70 -1.55 6.96
C ALA A 631 -31.21 -2.25 8.25
N PRO A 632 -31.27 -1.59 9.43
CA PRO A 632 -31.90 -0.30 9.71
C PRO A 632 -31.04 0.94 9.39
N TYR A 633 -29.97 0.81 8.59
CA TYR A 633 -29.08 1.89 8.14
C TYR A 633 -28.27 2.54 9.26
N THR A 634 -27.89 1.75 10.26
CA THR A 634 -27.09 2.20 11.42
C THR A 634 -25.60 2.10 11.19
N ASP A 635 -25.16 1.27 10.24
CA ASP A 635 -23.74 1.08 9.95
C ASP A 635 -23.16 2.34 9.29
N PRO A 636 -21.92 2.74 9.65
CA PRO A 636 -21.24 3.83 8.97
C PRO A 636 -21.19 3.58 7.46
N ILE A 637 -21.41 4.64 6.69
CA ILE A 637 -21.26 4.55 5.24
C ILE A 637 -19.78 4.48 4.89
N GLU A 638 -19.42 3.55 4.02
CA GLU A 638 -18.06 3.39 3.53
C GLU A 638 -17.94 3.88 2.09
N VAL A 639 -16.82 4.53 1.79
CA VAL A 639 -16.45 5.02 0.45
C VAL A 639 -15.22 4.27 -0.02
N LEU A 640 -15.32 3.66 -1.20
CA LEU A 640 -14.26 2.90 -1.86
C LEU A 640 -13.79 3.70 -3.07
N ILE A 641 -12.48 3.90 -3.22
CA ILE A 641 -11.91 4.57 -4.39
C ILE A 641 -10.81 3.70 -4.98
N CYS A 642 -11.01 3.22 -6.20
CA CYS A 642 -10.11 2.28 -6.86
C CYS A 642 -9.33 2.94 -7.99
N GLY A 643 -8.06 2.53 -8.14
CA GLY A 643 -7.20 3.02 -9.22
C GLY A 643 -6.88 4.51 -9.11
N GLY A 644 -6.37 5.06 -10.19
CA GLY A 644 -5.77 6.39 -10.24
C GLY A 644 -4.30 6.29 -10.63
N THR A 645 -3.53 7.35 -10.45
CA THR A 645 -2.12 7.36 -10.87
C THR A 645 -1.29 8.36 -10.06
N THR A 646 0.03 8.16 -10.05
CA THR A 646 0.99 9.10 -9.42
C THR A 646 1.00 10.44 -10.15
N HIS A 647 1.23 11.52 -9.41
CA HIS A 647 1.47 12.83 -10.02
C HIS A 647 2.81 12.82 -10.75
N GLU A 648 2.96 13.72 -11.73
CA GLU A 648 4.17 13.85 -12.53
C GLU A 648 5.40 14.19 -11.67
N PRO A 649 6.60 13.67 -12.03
CA PRO A 649 6.85 12.73 -13.13
C PRO A 649 6.47 11.29 -12.74
N GLY A 650 5.78 10.57 -13.62
CA GLY A 650 5.59 9.12 -13.44
C GLY A 650 4.34 8.56 -14.10
N ASN A 651 3.17 9.14 -13.82
CA ASN A 651 1.86 8.61 -14.22
C ASN A 651 1.78 7.08 -14.07
N GLU A 652 2.22 6.58 -12.93
CA GLU A 652 2.18 5.15 -12.63
C GLU A 652 0.82 4.78 -12.06
N ALA A 653 0.08 3.95 -12.79
CA ALA A 653 -1.26 3.57 -12.37
C ALA A 653 -1.23 2.78 -11.06
N LEU A 654 -2.22 3.01 -10.22
CA LEU A 654 -2.32 2.38 -8.90
C LEU A 654 -2.87 0.96 -9.02
N ASP A 655 -2.32 0.03 -8.23
CA ASP A 655 -2.81 -1.34 -8.07
C ASP A 655 -3.57 -1.51 -6.75
N ASN A 656 -4.27 -0.48 -6.30
CA ASN A 656 -5.01 -0.54 -5.05
C ASN A 656 -6.33 0.25 -5.10
N CYS A 657 -7.21 -0.14 -4.19
CA CYS A 657 -8.34 0.64 -3.74
C CYS A 657 -8.08 1.14 -2.32
N VAL A 658 -8.70 2.27 -1.98
CA VAL A 658 -8.71 2.82 -0.64
C VAL A 658 -10.14 2.91 -0.12
N LEU A 659 -10.33 2.49 1.12
CA LEU A 659 -11.62 2.39 1.79
C LEU A 659 -11.59 3.26 3.05
N MET A 660 -12.65 4.02 3.30
CA MET A 660 -12.82 4.79 4.53
C MET A 660 -14.29 4.82 4.93
N ALA A 661 -14.56 4.86 6.25
CA ALA A 661 -15.85 5.21 6.83
C ALA A 661 -15.83 6.66 7.36
N PRO A 662 -16.22 7.69 6.57
CA PRO A 662 -15.88 9.09 6.85
C PRO A 662 -16.52 9.65 8.13
N ASP A 663 -17.73 9.18 8.47
CA ASP A 663 -18.50 9.64 9.63
C ASP A 663 -18.00 9.08 10.96
N THR A 664 -17.03 8.16 10.94
CA THR A 664 -16.45 7.61 12.17
C THR A 664 -15.50 8.63 12.84
N PRO A 665 -15.42 8.65 14.19
CA PRO A 665 -14.52 9.57 14.90
C PRO A 665 -13.06 9.43 14.45
N ASP A 666 -12.59 8.19 14.37
CA ASP A 666 -11.21 7.79 14.03
C ASP A 666 -11.07 7.36 12.56
N ALA A 667 -11.83 8.00 11.66
CA ALA A 667 -11.80 7.69 10.23
C ALA A 667 -10.37 7.73 9.66
N ASP A 668 -9.90 6.59 9.16
CA ASP A 668 -8.63 6.42 8.47
C ASP A 668 -8.81 5.56 7.21
N TRP A 669 -7.82 5.60 6.32
CA TRP A 669 -7.82 4.86 5.07
C TRP A 669 -7.27 3.44 5.26
N VAL A 670 -8.06 2.47 4.81
CA VAL A 670 -7.64 1.08 4.59
C VAL A 670 -7.24 0.93 3.13
N VAL A 671 -6.11 0.27 2.86
CA VAL A 671 -5.63 -0.02 1.50
C VAL A 671 -5.88 -1.50 1.19
N GLU A 672 -6.48 -1.77 0.03
CA GLU A 672 -6.63 -3.13 -0.50
C GLU A 672 -5.99 -3.20 -1.88
N ARG A 673 -5.18 -4.23 -2.16
CA ARG A 673 -4.58 -4.39 -3.48
C ARG A 673 -5.63 -4.81 -4.52
N MET A 674 -5.39 -4.43 -5.76
CA MET A 674 -6.08 -4.90 -6.95
C MET A 674 -5.20 -5.91 -7.69
N PRO A 675 -5.79 -6.87 -8.43
CA PRO A 675 -5.03 -7.85 -9.20
C PRO A 675 -4.31 -7.26 -10.43
N SER A 676 -4.56 -5.99 -10.77
CA SER A 676 -3.82 -5.24 -11.79
C SER A 676 -3.78 -3.74 -11.47
N LYS A 677 -2.73 -3.04 -11.95
CA LYS A 677 -2.67 -1.57 -11.97
C LYS A 677 -3.77 -1.02 -12.87
N ARG A 678 -4.51 0.00 -12.41
CA ARG A 678 -5.58 0.62 -13.21
C ARG A 678 -5.70 2.13 -13.02
N VAL A 679 -5.78 2.84 -14.15
CA VAL A 679 -6.21 4.23 -14.26
C VAL A 679 -7.35 4.33 -15.28
N MET A 680 -8.23 5.32 -15.14
CA MET A 680 -9.44 5.47 -15.95
C MET A 680 -10.37 4.24 -15.89
N THR A 681 -10.48 3.66 -14.70
CA THR A 681 -11.41 2.54 -14.47
C THR A 681 -12.86 3.00 -14.61
N ASN A 682 -13.74 2.03 -14.87
CA ASN A 682 -15.16 2.15 -14.60
C ASN A 682 -15.55 1.23 -13.45
N MET A 683 -16.50 1.65 -12.63
CA MET A 683 -17.09 0.80 -11.60
C MET A 683 -18.61 0.87 -11.63
N VAL A 684 -19.26 -0.28 -11.50
CA VAL A 684 -20.72 -0.40 -11.53
C VAL A 684 -21.19 -1.21 -10.33
N ALA A 685 -22.12 -0.68 -9.55
CA ALA A 685 -22.76 -1.42 -8.47
C ALA A 685 -23.78 -2.42 -9.05
N LEU A 686 -23.82 -3.63 -8.50
CA LEU A 686 -24.71 -4.70 -8.95
C LEU A 686 -25.86 -4.93 -7.94
N PRO A 687 -27.00 -5.50 -8.37
CA PRO A 687 -28.18 -5.70 -7.52
C PRO A 687 -27.94 -6.55 -6.27
N ASP A 688 -26.92 -7.39 -6.28
CA ASP A 688 -26.59 -8.31 -5.19
C ASP A 688 -25.61 -7.73 -4.16
N GLY A 689 -25.16 -6.48 -4.36
CA GLY A 689 -24.30 -5.73 -3.45
C GLY A 689 -22.81 -5.78 -3.83
N ARG A 690 -22.44 -6.49 -4.90
CA ARG A 690 -21.06 -6.51 -5.42
C ARG A 690 -20.83 -5.35 -6.40
N TYR A 691 -19.56 -5.07 -6.70
CA TYR A 691 -19.16 -4.00 -7.61
C TYR A 691 -18.27 -4.55 -8.72
N LEU A 692 -18.59 -4.20 -9.96
CA LEU A 692 -17.83 -4.63 -11.14
C LEU A 692 -16.86 -3.53 -11.56
N ILE A 693 -15.57 -3.84 -11.61
CA ILE A 693 -14.49 -2.95 -12.08
C ILE A 693 -14.13 -3.35 -13.53
N LEU A 694 -14.09 -2.38 -14.43
CA LEU A 694 -13.98 -2.58 -15.88
C LEU A 694 -12.96 -1.62 -16.50
N GLY A 695 -12.35 -2.08 -17.61
CA GLY A 695 -11.52 -1.24 -18.47
C GLY A 695 -10.32 -0.59 -17.77
N GLY A 696 -9.88 0.53 -18.34
CA GLY A 696 -8.76 1.33 -17.88
C GLY A 696 -7.41 0.88 -18.43
N ALA A 697 -6.37 1.61 -18.07
CA ALA A 697 -4.99 1.44 -18.53
C ALA A 697 -4.07 1.05 -17.36
N LYS A 698 -2.94 0.41 -17.63
CA LYS A 698 -1.94 0.05 -16.60
C LYS A 698 -0.86 1.11 -16.42
N VAL A 699 -0.80 2.10 -17.31
CA VAL A 699 0.10 3.25 -17.22
C VAL A 699 -0.58 4.51 -17.78
N GLY A 700 -0.13 5.68 -17.31
CA GLY A 700 -0.58 6.97 -17.78
C GLY A 700 -1.70 7.58 -16.95
N ARG A 701 -2.50 8.44 -17.59
CA ARG A 701 -3.60 9.18 -16.97
C ARG A 701 -4.73 9.48 -17.95
N GLY A 702 -5.85 10.01 -17.44
CA GLY A 702 -6.96 10.54 -18.23
C GLY A 702 -6.55 11.67 -19.17
N GLY A 703 -7.08 11.65 -20.38
CA GLY A 703 -6.77 12.59 -21.46
C GLY A 703 -6.33 11.90 -22.75
N PHE A 704 -6.33 12.67 -23.84
CA PHE A 704 -6.02 12.19 -25.18
C PHE A 704 -4.55 11.79 -25.34
N GLY A 705 -4.30 10.52 -25.70
CA GLY A 705 -2.96 9.99 -25.92
C GLY A 705 -2.08 9.88 -24.67
N LEU A 706 -2.66 9.99 -23.46
CA LEU A 706 -1.91 10.07 -22.21
C LEU A 706 -1.82 8.73 -21.43
N ALA A 707 -2.31 7.63 -21.99
CA ALA A 707 -2.35 6.33 -21.34
C ALA A 707 -2.11 5.17 -22.30
N ASP A 708 -1.68 4.04 -21.75
CA ASP A 708 -1.28 2.85 -22.51
C ASP A 708 -1.44 1.56 -21.69
N ASP A 709 -1.24 0.41 -22.35
CA ASP A 709 -1.33 -0.93 -21.77
C ASP A 709 -2.72 -1.20 -21.15
N SER A 710 -3.71 -1.43 -22.02
CA SER A 710 -5.11 -1.62 -21.61
C SER A 710 -5.31 -2.81 -20.66
N ASN A 711 -6.26 -2.65 -19.74
CA ASN A 711 -6.82 -3.75 -18.97
C ASN A 711 -7.99 -4.39 -19.73
N PHE A 712 -7.91 -5.70 -19.97
CA PHE A 712 -8.95 -6.47 -20.67
C PHE A 712 -9.86 -7.27 -19.73
N ASN A 713 -9.38 -7.64 -18.54
CA ASN A 713 -10.18 -8.38 -17.58
C ASN A 713 -11.10 -7.46 -16.78
N ALA A 714 -12.30 -7.93 -16.50
CA ALA A 714 -13.12 -7.39 -15.41
C ALA A 714 -12.62 -7.89 -14.05
N VAL A 715 -12.97 -7.18 -12.99
CA VAL A 715 -12.73 -7.60 -11.59
C VAL A 715 -14.00 -7.39 -10.78
N MET A 716 -14.44 -8.40 -10.03
CA MET A 716 -15.50 -8.26 -9.03
C MET A 716 -14.89 -7.82 -7.71
N TYR A 717 -15.44 -6.78 -7.09
CA TYR A 717 -15.24 -6.44 -5.69
C TYR A 717 -16.45 -6.91 -4.87
N SER A 718 -16.21 -7.73 -3.84
CA SER A 718 -17.25 -8.29 -2.96
C SER A 718 -17.10 -7.72 -1.55
N PRO A 719 -17.86 -6.67 -1.17
CA PRO A 719 -17.69 -5.98 0.12
C PRO A 719 -17.87 -6.86 1.36
N GLU A 720 -18.66 -7.94 1.25
CA GLU A 720 -18.99 -8.82 2.36
C GLU A 720 -17.86 -9.82 2.69
N GLU A 721 -16.91 -10.01 1.79
CA GLU A 721 -15.76 -10.89 2.03
C GLU A 721 -14.76 -10.23 3.00
N PRO A 722 -13.89 -11.00 3.67
CA PRO A 722 -12.82 -10.44 4.49
C PRO A 722 -11.91 -9.49 3.70
N LEU A 723 -11.46 -8.41 4.36
CA LEU A 723 -10.48 -7.48 3.81
C LEU A 723 -9.27 -8.23 3.24
N GLY A 724 -8.80 -7.79 2.07
CA GLY A 724 -7.71 -8.45 1.34
C GLY A 724 -8.14 -9.66 0.50
N SER A 725 -9.37 -10.16 0.63
CA SER A 725 -9.91 -11.28 -0.19
C SER A 725 -11.11 -10.89 -1.05
N ARG A 726 -11.36 -9.58 -1.21
CA ARG A 726 -12.57 -9.05 -1.86
C ARG A 726 -12.51 -9.02 -3.38
N MET A 727 -11.37 -9.32 -3.99
CA MET A 727 -11.11 -9.14 -5.42
C MET A 727 -11.12 -10.48 -6.18
N THR A 728 -12.01 -10.59 -7.17
CA THR A 728 -12.08 -11.75 -8.08
C THR A 728 -11.85 -11.33 -9.52
N VAL A 729 -10.84 -11.88 -10.19
CA VAL A 729 -10.59 -11.70 -11.62
C VAL A 729 -11.65 -12.47 -12.42
N LEU A 730 -12.27 -11.78 -13.38
CA LEU A 730 -13.39 -12.26 -14.19
C LEU A 730 -12.96 -12.40 -15.67
N ALA A 731 -13.95 -12.58 -16.56
CA ALA A 731 -13.76 -12.72 -17.99
C ALA A 731 -13.06 -11.49 -18.63
N ASN A 732 -12.44 -11.74 -19.78
CA ASN A 732 -11.77 -10.70 -20.58
C ASN A 732 -12.67 -10.24 -21.73
N THR A 733 -12.63 -8.95 -22.05
CA THR A 733 -13.05 -8.40 -23.33
C THR A 733 -11.90 -8.43 -24.34
N THR A 734 -12.21 -8.29 -25.63
CA THR A 734 -11.23 -8.05 -26.71
C THR A 734 -11.13 -6.57 -27.09
N ILE A 735 -11.94 -5.71 -26.46
CA ILE A 735 -12.02 -4.28 -26.73
C ILE A 735 -11.28 -3.52 -25.64
N ALA A 736 -10.30 -2.71 -26.04
CA ALA A 736 -9.63 -1.79 -25.13
C ALA A 736 -10.59 -0.64 -24.76
N ARG A 737 -11.04 -0.61 -23.50
CA ARG A 737 -11.88 0.46 -22.95
C ARG A 737 -10.99 1.45 -22.21
N MET A 738 -10.55 2.48 -22.93
CA MET A 738 -9.59 3.50 -22.46
C MET A 738 -10.32 4.77 -21.97
N TYR A 739 -9.69 5.95 -22.11
CA TYR A 739 -10.29 7.24 -21.81
C TYR A 739 -11.67 7.40 -22.49
N HIS A 740 -12.64 8.00 -21.79
CA HIS A 740 -14.06 8.08 -22.20
C HIS A 740 -14.78 6.74 -22.45
N SER A 741 -14.37 5.67 -21.78
CA SER A 741 -15.23 4.49 -21.64
C SER A 741 -16.18 4.66 -20.47
N GLU A 742 -17.39 4.09 -20.60
CA GLU A 742 -18.44 4.15 -19.58
C GLU A 742 -19.05 2.78 -19.33
N ALA A 743 -19.62 2.60 -18.13
CA ALA A 743 -20.41 1.41 -17.81
C ALA A 743 -21.60 1.74 -16.90
N VAL A 744 -22.76 1.13 -17.18
CA VAL A 744 -24.01 1.35 -16.41
C VAL A 744 -24.81 0.05 -16.22
N LEU A 745 -25.51 -0.06 -15.08
CA LEU A 745 -26.40 -1.19 -14.77
C LEU A 745 -27.76 -1.04 -15.49
N LEU A 746 -28.15 -2.05 -16.27
CA LEU A 746 -29.45 -2.10 -16.92
C LEU A 746 -30.52 -2.73 -16.02
N SER A 747 -31.79 -2.40 -16.27
CA SER A 747 -32.93 -2.94 -15.51
C SER A 747 -33.10 -4.45 -15.64
N ASN A 748 -32.48 -5.09 -16.64
CA ASN A 748 -32.45 -6.55 -16.77
C ASN A 748 -31.31 -7.22 -15.96
N GLY A 749 -30.52 -6.45 -15.20
CA GLY A 749 -29.41 -6.93 -14.38
C GLY A 749 -28.08 -7.10 -15.12
N LYS A 750 -28.00 -6.81 -16.43
CA LYS A 750 -26.72 -6.79 -17.16
C LYS A 750 -26.02 -5.45 -16.99
N VAL A 751 -24.73 -5.41 -17.29
CA VAL A 751 -23.97 -4.15 -17.36
C VAL A 751 -23.71 -3.81 -18.83
N LEU A 752 -24.11 -2.60 -19.24
CA LEU A 752 -23.78 -2.04 -20.54
C LEU A 752 -22.39 -1.39 -20.45
N VAL A 753 -21.50 -1.72 -21.39
CA VAL A 753 -20.16 -1.14 -21.52
C VAL A 753 -20.05 -0.44 -22.87
N SER A 754 -19.71 0.85 -22.85
CA SER A 754 -19.69 1.72 -24.03
C SER A 754 -18.44 2.59 -24.06
N GLY A 755 -18.20 3.23 -25.21
CA GLY A 755 -17.08 4.14 -25.42
C GLY A 755 -15.73 3.45 -25.51
N SER A 756 -14.80 4.12 -26.17
CA SER A 756 -13.74 4.94 -25.57
C SER A 756 -13.20 5.84 -26.68
N ASP A 757 -12.72 7.02 -26.32
CA ASP A 757 -12.15 8.01 -27.24
C ASP A 757 -10.72 8.38 -26.81
N PRO A 758 -9.73 7.48 -27.02
CA PRO A 758 -8.38 7.68 -26.52
C PRO A 758 -7.56 8.72 -27.30
N GLU A 759 -7.93 9.04 -28.55
CA GLU A 759 -7.24 10.01 -29.42
C GLU A 759 -5.71 9.85 -29.47
N ASP A 760 -5.25 8.61 -29.66
CA ASP A 760 -3.84 8.21 -29.52
C ASP A 760 -3.18 7.81 -30.85
N GLN A 761 -3.64 8.43 -31.95
CA GLN A 761 -3.16 8.17 -33.31
C GLN A 761 -3.42 6.73 -33.78
N GLY A 762 -4.50 6.12 -33.29
CA GLY A 762 -5.00 4.81 -33.73
C GLY A 762 -4.29 3.63 -33.06
N LYS A 763 -3.59 3.86 -31.94
CA LYS A 763 -2.97 2.79 -31.15
C LYS A 763 -4.03 1.97 -30.44
N HIS A 764 -5.03 2.62 -29.86
CA HIS A 764 -6.24 1.97 -29.36
C HIS A 764 -7.45 2.42 -30.20
N PRO A 765 -8.48 1.57 -30.35
CA PRO A 765 -9.66 1.93 -31.14
C PRO A 765 -10.47 3.03 -30.46
N GLN A 766 -10.92 4.00 -31.25
CA GLN A 766 -12.10 4.79 -30.90
C GLN A 766 -13.35 3.91 -31.01
N GLU A 767 -14.12 3.77 -29.94
CA GLU A 767 -15.02 2.64 -29.78
C GLU A 767 -16.50 3.01 -29.69
N LYS A 768 -17.22 2.69 -30.78
CA LYS A 768 -18.68 2.80 -30.90
C LYS A 768 -19.42 1.52 -30.54
N ARG A 769 -18.74 0.38 -30.53
CA ARG A 769 -19.33 -0.92 -30.19
C ARG A 769 -19.67 -0.94 -28.71
N ILE A 770 -20.87 -1.40 -28.44
CA ILE A 770 -21.42 -1.62 -27.12
C ILE A 770 -21.29 -3.11 -26.81
N GLU A 771 -20.81 -3.40 -25.60
CA GLU A 771 -20.82 -4.75 -25.04
C GLU A 771 -21.81 -4.84 -23.89
N TYR A 772 -22.32 -6.04 -23.67
CA TYR A 772 -22.86 -6.43 -22.37
C TYR A 772 -21.85 -7.25 -21.63
N PHE A 773 -21.64 -6.90 -20.36
CA PHE A 773 -21.15 -7.84 -19.40
C PHE A 773 -22.36 -8.53 -18.74
N TRP A 774 -22.36 -9.86 -18.79
CA TRP A 774 -23.28 -10.73 -18.08
C TRP A 774 -22.63 -11.16 -16.76
N PRO A 775 -23.12 -10.69 -15.62
CA PRO A 775 -22.66 -11.20 -14.33
C PRO A 775 -23.01 -12.68 -14.15
N ASP A 776 -22.24 -13.35 -13.32
CA ASP A 776 -22.41 -14.76 -12.94
C ASP A 776 -23.85 -15.11 -12.52
N TYR A 777 -24.54 -14.20 -11.82
CA TYR A 777 -25.92 -14.41 -11.37
C TYR A 777 -26.95 -14.54 -12.52
N LEU A 778 -26.61 -14.14 -13.75
CA LEU A 778 -27.44 -14.37 -14.96
C LEU A 778 -26.98 -15.59 -15.77
N LEU A 779 -25.87 -16.21 -15.39
CA LEU A 779 -25.27 -17.34 -16.10
C LEU A 779 -25.36 -18.66 -15.31
N SER A 780 -25.87 -18.63 -14.08
CA SER A 780 -26.09 -19.81 -13.23
C SER A 780 -27.13 -20.78 -13.80
N GLY A 781 -28.04 -20.30 -14.64
CA GLY A 781 -29.20 -21.05 -15.15
C GLY A 781 -30.46 -20.89 -14.30
N ALA A 782 -30.40 -20.21 -13.16
CA ALA A 782 -31.56 -19.89 -12.33
C ALA A 782 -32.51 -18.93 -13.05
N ALA A 783 -33.81 -19.13 -12.87
CA ALA A 783 -34.80 -18.23 -13.46
C ALA A 783 -34.83 -16.89 -12.72
N GLN A 784 -34.86 -15.78 -13.47
CA GLN A 784 -35.05 -14.46 -12.85
C GLN A 784 -36.45 -14.37 -12.20
N PRO A 785 -36.54 -13.93 -10.93
CA PRO A 785 -37.84 -13.73 -10.29
C PRO A 785 -38.61 -12.60 -10.97
N ASN A 786 -39.94 -12.66 -10.90
CA ASN A 786 -40.82 -11.63 -11.42
C ASN A 786 -41.74 -11.10 -10.32
N PHE A 787 -42.00 -9.80 -10.34
CA PHE A 787 -42.87 -9.15 -9.37
C PHE A 787 -43.63 -7.98 -10.02
N THR A 788 -44.70 -7.56 -9.34
CA THR A 788 -45.45 -6.35 -9.68
C THR A 788 -45.44 -5.39 -8.49
N LEU A 789 -45.36 -4.10 -8.82
CA LEU A 789 -45.41 -2.99 -7.88
C LEU A 789 -46.24 -1.87 -8.50
N THR A 790 -47.31 -1.47 -7.81
CA THR A 790 -48.23 -0.43 -8.28
C THR A 790 -47.79 0.96 -7.81
N ASP A 791 -47.39 1.09 -6.54
CA ASP A 791 -46.93 2.35 -5.97
C ASP A 791 -45.44 2.52 -6.19
N ARG A 792 -45.06 3.54 -6.96
CA ARG A 792 -43.69 3.84 -7.36
C ARG A 792 -43.21 5.19 -6.83
N ASP A 793 -43.98 5.89 -5.99
CA ASP A 793 -43.62 7.20 -5.46
C ASP A 793 -43.58 7.15 -3.92
N TRP A 794 -42.41 6.82 -3.39
CA TRP A 794 -42.22 6.43 -2.01
C TRP A 794 -41.83 7.61 -1.12
N VAL A 795 -42.53 7.70 0.00
CA VAL A 795 -42.24 8.57 1.13
C VAL A 795 -41.28 7.84 2.06
N TYR A 796 -40.29 8.57 2.59
CA TYR A 796 -39.30 8.00 3.51
C TYR A 796 -39.94 7.33 4.73
N GLY A 797 -39.45 6.15 5.09
CA GLY A 797 -39.90 5.37 6.24
C GLY A 797 -41.26 4.67 6.09
N GLU A 798 -42.02 4.96 5.04
CA GLU A 798 -43.31 4.30 4.77
C GLU A 798 -43.12 2.91 4.13
N SER A 799 -44.19 2.11 4.18
CA SER A 799 -44.19 0.73 3.67
C SER A 799 -45.02 0.58 2.40
N TYR A 800 -44.50 -0.16 1.43
CA TYR A 800 -45.09 -0.37 0.11
C TYR A 800 -45.24 -1.85 -0.20
N THR A 801 -46.32 -2.22 -0.89
CA THR A 801 -46.62 -3.62 -1.19
C THR A 801 -46.22 -3.97 -2.61
N PHE A 802 -45.47 -5.06 -2.78
CA PHE A 802 -45.21 -5.69 -4.06
C PHE A 802 -45.69 -7.16 -4.03
N THR A 803 -45.97 -7.72 -5.20
CA THR A 803 -46.45 -9.11 -5.31
C THR A 803 -45.54 -9.90 -6.23
N LEU A 804 -45.00 -11.02 -5.75
CA LEU A 804 -44.28 -11.99 -6.55
C LEU A 804 -45.25 -12.65 -7.55
N THR A 805 -44.89 -12.66 -8.82
CA THR A 805 -45.66 -13.32 -9.88
C THR A 805 -45.03 -14.63 -10.34
N SER A 806 -43.74 -14.83 -10.09
CA SER A 806 -43.07 -16.13 -10.20
C SER A 806 -43.02 -16.85 -8.84
N ASP A 807 -42.62 -18.12 -8.86
CA ASP A 807 -42.11 -18.80 -7.67
C ASP A 807 -40.62 -18.45 -7.51
N LEU A 808 -40.10 -18.68 -6.30
CA LEU A 808 -38.68 -18.52 -5.96
C LEU A 808 -38.05 -19.91 -5.87
N GLU A 809 -36.99 -20.16 -6.64
CA GLU A 809 -36.24 -21.40 -6.69
C GLU A 809 -35.40 -21.60 -5.42
N GLU A 810 -34.71 -20.55 -4.94
CA GLU A 810 -33.94 -20.59 -3.68
C GLU A 810 -34.82 -20.37 -2.44
N GLY A 811 -36.08 -20.00 -2.65
CA GLY A 811 -37.10 -19.87 -1.62
C GLY A 811 -37.08 -18.52 -0.88
N ALA A 812 -38.21 -18.19 -0.26
CA ALA A 812 -38.43 -16.86 0.35
C ALA A 812 -37.43 -16.47 1.45
N ALA A 813 -36.76 -17.44 2.09
CA ALA A 813 -35.75 -17.17 3.12
C ALA A 813 -34.45 -16.59 2.54
N ASN A 814 -34.15 -16.85 1.27
CA ASN A 814 -32.97 -16.35 0.56
C ASN A 814 -33.30 -15.11 -0.30
N MET A 815 -34.53 -14.61 -0.22
CA MET A 815 -34.94 -13.44 -0.98
C MET A 815 -34.26 -12.20 -0.43
N ARG A 816 -33.85 -11.29 -1.33
CA ARG A 816 -33.42 -9.94 -0.97
C ARG A 816 -34.15 -8.92 -1.83
N VAL A 817 -34.23 -7.68 -1.34
CA VAL A 817 -34.66 -6.54 -2.13
C VAL A 817 -33.48 -5.57 -2.18
N SER A 818 -33.18 -5.03 -3.36
CA SER A 818 -32.18 -3.98 -3.50
C SER A 818 -32.72 -2.80 -4.29
N LEU A 819 -32.18 -1.62 -3.97
CA LEU A 819 -32.50 -0.34 -4.58
C LEU A 819 -31.20 0.26 -5.11
N MET A 820 -31.10 0.41 -6.43
CA MET A 820 -29.93 0.97 -7.11
C MET A 820 -30.30 2.36 -7.62
N ALA A 821 -29.70 3.41 -7.09
CA ALA A 821 -30.00 4.77 -7.55
C ALA A 821 -29.62 4.96 -9.03
N SER A 822 -30.38 5.80 -9.72
CA SER A 822 -30.01 6.26 -11.06
C SER A 822 -28.66 6.96 -11.02
N VAL A 823 -27.85 6.70 -12.05
CA VAL A 823 -26.52 7.29 -12.21
C VAL A 823 -26.35 7.84 -13.62
N GLY A 824 -25.62 8.95 -13.72
CA GLY A 824 -24.93 9.31 -14.95
C GLY A 824 -23.44 9.00 -14.81
N ALA A 825 -22.94 8.17 -15.72
CA ALA A 825 -21.55 7.74 -15.77
C ALA A 825 -20.79 8.58 -16.81
N THR A 826 -19.69 9.19 -16.37
CA THR A 826 -18.69 9.79 -17.26
C THR A 826 -17.31 9.79 -16.61
N HIS A 827 -16.23 9.58 -17.36
CA HIS A 827 -14.84 9.74 -16.91
C HIS A 827 -14.51 8.97 -15.60
N GLY A 828 -15.08 7.78 -15.43
CA GLY A 828 -14.89 6.98 -14.22
C GLY A 828 -15.62 7.52 -12.99
N VAL A 829 -16.66 8.35 -13.18
CA VAL A 829 -17.47 8.96 -12.11
C VAL A 829 -18.93 8.58 -12.31
N SER A 830 -19.54 8.00 -11.28
CA SER A 830 -20.97 7.68 -11.24
C SER A 830 -21.72 8.67 -10.34
N MET A 831 -22.32 9.69 -10.94
CA MET A 831 -23.00 10.77 -10.22
C MET A 831 -24.37 10.31 -9.73
N GLY A 832 -24.65 10.45 -8.43
CA GLY A 832 -25.94 10.06 -7.81
C GLY A 832 -25.99 8.64 -7.24
N GLN A 833 -24.89 7.89 -7.29
CA GLN A 833 -24.85 6.49 -6.87
C GLN A 833 -25.24 6.23 -5.40
N ARG A 834 -26.08 5.22 -5.20
CA ARG A 834 -26.44 4.61 -3.92
C ARG A 834 -26.89 3.17 -4.15
N THR A 835 -26.48 2.28 -3.25
CA THR A 835 -26.91 0.88 -3.21
C THR A 835 -27.51 0.61 -1.84
N LEU A 836 -28.80 0.30 -1.79
CA LEU A 836 -29.53 0.13 -0.53
C LEU A 836 -30.25 -1.22 -0.50
N PHE A 837 -30.24 -1.87 0.66
CA PHE A 837 -31.03 -3.06 0.95
C PHE A 837 -32.07 -2.72 2.03
N PRO A 838 -33.34 -2.48 1.65
CA PRO A 838 -34.40 -2.18 2.61
C PRO A 838 -34.88 -3.40 3.39
N ASP A 839 -35.50 -3.13 4.55
CA ASP A 839 -36.27 -4.13 5.28
C ASP A 839 -37.52 -4.50 4.49
N PHE A 840 -37.85 -5.78 4.48
CA PHE A 840 -39.09 -6.28 3.89
C PHE A 840 -39.61 -7.49 4.66
N SER A 841 -40.88 -7.82 4.46
CA SER A 841 -41.50 -9.04 4.96
C SER A 841 -42.51 -9.57 3.96
N CYS A 842 -42.76 -10.88 3.95
CA CYS A 842 -43.69 -11.51 3.01
C CYS A 842 -44.70 -12.40 3.74
N SER A 843 -45.94 -12.37 3.24
CA SER A 843 -47.00 -13.32 3.59
C SER A 843 -47.48 -14.00 2.30
N GLY A 844 -46.94 -15.19 2.03
CA GLY A 844 -47.10 -15.85 0.73
C GLY A 844 -46.37 -15.06 -0.35
N LYS A 845 -47.06 -14.76 -1.47
CA LYS A 845 -46.50 -13.98 -2.59
C LYS A 845 -46.60 -12.46 -2.41
N THR A 846 -47.32 -11.99 -1.39
CA THR A 846 -47.47 -10.57 -1.11
C THR A 846 -46.42 -10.14 -0.10
N CYS A 847 -45.61 -9.16 -0.48
CA CYS A 847 -44.51 -8.67 0.32
C CYS A 847 -44.67 -7.17 0.57
N THR A 848 -44.19 -6.72 1.72
CA THR A 848 -44.15 -5.32 2.12
C THR A 848 -42.69 -4.92 2.32
N VAL A 849 -42.26 -3.86 1.64
CA VAL A 849 -40.91 -3.27 1.74
C VAL A 849 -41.01 -1.89 2.38
N THR A 850 -40.05 -1.55 3.23
CA THR A 850 -39.98 -0.25 3.90
C THR A 850 -39.01 0.66 3.16
N ALA A 851 -39.45 1.86 2.78
CA ALA A 851 -38.57 2.86 2.17
C ALA A 851 -37.46 3.31 3.16
N PRO A 852 -36.28 3.71 2.67
CA PRO A 852 -35.23 4.27 3.51
C PRO A 852 -35.73 5.42 4.41
N PRO A 853 -35.11 5.67 5.57
CA PRO A 853 -35.71 6.51 6.61
C PRO A 853 -35.65 8.01 6.34
N ASN A 854 -34.69 8.49 5.53
CA ASN A 854 -34.50 9.92 5.27
C ASN A 854 -33.55 10.20 4.08
N ALA A 855 -33.45 11.48 3.74
CA ALA A 855 -32.63 12.01 2.64
C ALA A 855 -31.11 11.95 2.86
N PHE A 856 -30.62 11.66 4.07
CA PHE A 856 -29.18 11.52 4.33
C PHE A 856 -28.68 10.10 4.03
N VAL A 857 -29.52 9.09 4.32
CA VAL A 857 -29.30 7.71 3.88
C VAL A 857 -29.50 7.60 2.36
N SER A 858 -30.65 8.08 1.89
CA SER A 858 -31.11 7.93 0.51
C SER A 858 -31.49 9.30 -0.05
N PRO A 859 -30.53 10.08 -0.60
CA PRO A 859 -30.86 11.35 -1.25
C PRO A 859 -32.02 11.20 -2.27
N PRO A 860 -32.87 12.23 -2.44
CA PRO A 860 -34.01 12.14 -3.34
C PRO A 860 -33.54 11.72 -4.74
N SER A 861 -34.08 10.61 -5.25
CA SER A 861 -33.70 10.08 -6.56
C SER A 861 -34.72 9.03 -7.04
N TRP A 862 -34.52 8.57 -8.27
CA TRP A 862 -35.11 7.35 -8.80
C TRP A 862 -34.18 6.16 -8.58
N TYR A 863 -34.75 5.01 -8.24
CA TYR A 863 -34.04 3.78 -7.93
C TYR A 863 -34.60 2.63 -8.75
N GLN A 864 -33.75 1.81 -9.33
CA GLN A 864 -34.13 0.48 -9.83
C GLN A 864 -34.34 -0.43 -8.62
N MET A 865 -35.58 -0.88 -8.40
CA MET A 865 -35.89 -1.89 -7.40
C MET A 865 -35.77 -3.28 -8.02
N PHE A 866 -34.88 -4.10 -7.47
CA PHE A 866 -34.74 -5.51 -7.80
C PHE A 866 -35.26 -6.38 -6.66
N VAL A 867 -35.93 -7.47 -7.00
CA VAL A 867 -36.14 -8.62 -6.10
C VAL A 867 -35.13 -9.69 -6.49
N LEU A 868 -34.39 -10.21 -5.53
CA LEU A 868 -33.38 -11.25 -5.76
C LEU A 868 -33.86 -12.56 -5.17
N ASP A 869 -33.68 -13.64 -5.93
CA ASP A 869 -33.78 -15.02 -5.46
C ASP A 869 -32.36 -15.57 -5.31
N GLY A 870 -31.86 -15.63 -4.07
CA GLY A 870 -30.43 -15.79 -3.82
C GLY A 870 -29.63 -14.63 -4.45
N PRO A 871 -28.68 -14.89 -5.39
CA PRO A 871 -27.96 -13.85 -6.12
C PRO A 871 -28.68 -13.38 -7.39
N THR A 872 -29.68 -14.12 -7.90
CA THR A 872 -30.28 -13.85 -9.22
C THR A 872 -31.34 -12.74 -9.13
N PRO A 873 -31.14 -11.59 -9.79
CA PRO A 873 -32.07 -10.47 -9.73
C PRO A 873 -33.22 -10.61 -10.74
N SER A 874 -34.37 -10.04 -10.39
CA SER A 874 -35.48 -9.80 -11.29
C SER A 874 -35.13 -8.82 -12.42
N HIS A 875 -36.05 -8.59 -13.35
CA HIS A 875 -36.09 -7.27 -14.00
C HIS A 875 -36.47 -6.21 -12.97
N ALA A 876 -35.84 -5.04 -13.01
CA ALA A 876 -36.13 -3.96 -12.08
C ALA A 876 -37.48 -3.28 -12.38
N ILE A 877 -38.04 -2.66 -11.34
CA ILE A 877 -39.07 -1.64 -11.47
C ILE A 877 -38.53 -0.34 -10.87
N TRP A 878 -38.61 0.75 -11.61
CA TRP A 878 -38.20 2.07 -11.10
C TRP A 878 -39.16 2.58 -10.01
N VAL A 879 -38.59 3.04 -8.91
CA VAL A 879 -39.29 3.69 -7.78
C VAL A 879 -38.62 5.02 -7.46
N ARG A 880 -39.42 6.05 -7.20
CA ARG A 880 -38.95 7.36 -6.76
C ARG A 880 -38.98 7.40 -5.24
N ILE A 881 -37.90 7.85 -4.60
CA ILE A 881 -37.81 7.88 -3.14
C ILE A 881 -37.51 9.31 -2.68
N GLY A 882 -38.27 9.81 -1.73
CA GLY A 882 -38.09 11.13 -1.14
C GLY A 882 -38.80 12.28 -1.87
N GLY A 883 -39.49 11.97 -2.97
CA GLY A 883 -40.22 12.94 -3.78
C GLY A 883 -39.31 14.00 -4.40
N ASP A 884 -39.84 15.23 -4.54
CA ASP A 884 -39.13 16.37 -5.12
C ASP A 884 -39.13 17.57 -4.14
N PRO A 885 -38.35 17.52 -3.05
CA PRO A 885 -38.36 18.57 -2.03
C PRO A 885 -37.77 19.88 -2.54
N GLY A 886 -36.86 19.80 -3.53
CA GLY A 886 -36.29 20.95 -4.23
C GLY A 886 -37.25 21.62 -5.22
N LYS A 887 -38.43 21.02 -5.45
CA LYS A 887 -39.42 21.45 -6.45
C LYS A 887 -38.82 21.54 -7.85
N LEU A 888 -37.86 20.67 -8.15
CA LEU A 888 -37.17 20.59 -9.43
C LEU A 888 -38.15 20.36 -10.58
N GLY A 889 -39.24 19.62 -10.42
CA GLY A 889 -40.29 19.45 -11.44
C GLY A 889 -40.94 20.78 -11.86
N ASN A 890 -40.98 21.77 -10.97
CA ASN A 890 -41.45 23.12 -11.30
C ASN A 890 -40.37 23.99 -11.97
N TRP A 891 -39.13 23.52 -12.04
CA TRP A 891 -37.99 24.23 -12.58
C TRP A 891 -37.45 23.55 -13.85
N PRO A 892 -37.06 24.33 -14.88
CA PRO A 892 -37.14 25.78 -14.96
C PRO A 892 -38.51 26.26 -15.47
N LYS A 893 -39.11 27.23 -14.78
CA LYS A 893 -40.31 27.92 -15.25
C LYS A 893 -39.94 29.11 -16.14
N LEU A 894 -39.31 28.81 -17.27
CA LEU A 894 -38.74 29.80 -18.19
C LEU A 894 -39.21 29.54 -19.64
N PRO A 895 -39.24 30.56 -20.51
CA PRO A 895 -39.49 30.36 -21.93
C PRO A 895 -38.50 29.35 -22.53
N GLY A 896 -38.99 28.49 -23.43
CA GLY A 896 -38.14 27.49 -24.11
C GLY A 896 -37.91 26.20 -23.32
N PHE A 897 -38.41 26.10 -22.08
CA PHE A 897 -38.35 24.90 -21.27
C PHE A 897 -39.75 24.42 -20.89
N THR A 898 -39.95 23.11 -20.94
CA THR A 898 -41.16 22.46 -20.46
C THR A 898 -41.05 22.28 -18.95
N THR A 899 -42.12 22.63 -18.24
CA THR A 899 -42.28 22.28 -16.82
C THR A 899 -43.06 20.98 -16.76
N PRO A 900 -42.40 19.81 -16.68
CA PRO A 900 -43.14 18.57 -16.55
C PRO A 900 -43.84 18.54 -15.19
N GLY A 901 -45.08 18.08 -15.16
CA GLY A 901 -45.90 18.09 -13.94
C GLY A 901 -45.21 17.44 -12.72
N VAL A 902 -45.53 17.99 -11.54
CA VAL A 902 -44.97 17.65 -10.20
C VAL A 902 -45.31 16.24 -9.74
#